data_AF-A0AAN4R415-F1
#
_entry.id   AF-A0AAN4R415-F1
#
_cell.length_a   1.000
_cell.length_b   1.000
_cell.length_c   1.000
_cell.angle_alpha   90.00
_cell.angle_beta   90.00
_cell.angle_gamma   90.00
#
_symmetry.space_group_name_H-M   'P 1'
#
loop_
_entity.id
_entity.type
_entity.pdbx_description
1 polymer ?
#
loop_
_entity_poly.entity_id
_entity_poly.type
_entity_poly.pdbx_seq_one_letter_code
_entity_poly.pdbx_strand_id
1 'polypeptide(L)'
;MAEMIDLALGKPATQSSKHPDFVLPLEQIASEGVSPHDENSSFQTAAEWFPWWQVDLERPCLIDSVLLVNTDYWPVRNRMFTILVSLDGTSWEEVFSKTDHTIFGSTVNDAYRVVFPSVIYTRFVRVRLDNWDHLHLKSVQVFGREADPQDRPATIGTPTDSPPAKVVFATNYNEEDEFLAVYLENFLNFTDENCFLVVNFPAKRSIPPHPLLAHHRIHVFNGRVERKKWGGTLLLGHMESYGEALHVFSDLTHFCTCASNGLFIRQFDVSQAIRHLGSGSLAPVGMTRHYLIDVPLEEVPRGEAWVWDNLQEAEPFRRYLIDEADIPLMSINQIEGLFADRDEWNTLYQRIAVLRRCDGYFANPTQKTLALEEFLPVTFFRRFGKGQFTNICHMLWEPIRELTFPDLLEFAQKLPAHMCQVKWFSRNPDAIPTAALSHTWSRKLLSDLTGKLSSGQQHQRMLNRALCAHYNSALRALETYTPLTRGWRSDARWGRVQWIGSETIDDATNGVINGEAFFSGLPSTTHARGAAWIRATRPADGENHVHAVIAEDGARTTLSLDTVPAHANPGEHAWSEAWGVLFLSPLQGGRAEIFRVSLSRPFEFAHEQLLMNVRRSNGIGDEAWLPVLQEDEGDKRHFYFLRPDTHIGEIWLGIPMFHKTSIQLELSFGIVPV
;
A
#
# COMPACT_ATOMS: atom_id res chain seq x y z
N MET A 1 -5.69 -28.32 43.61
CA MET A 1 -5.58 -27.60 42.33
C MET A 1 -6.99 -27.53 41.77
N ALA A 2 -7.50 -26.35 41.46
CA ALA A 2 -8.79 -26.24 40.77
C ALA A 2 -8.69 -26.99 39.43
N GLU A 3 -9.72 -27.74 39.08
CA GLU A 3 -9.79 -28.49 37.83
C GLU A 3 -9.81 -27.48 36.67
N MET A 4 -8.80 -27.53 35.78
CA MET A 4 -8.76 -26.67 34.60
C MET A 4 -9.82 -27.16 33.61
N ILE A 5 -10.87 -26.38 33.42
CA ILE A 5 -11.96 -26.66 32.49
C ILE A 5 -11.76 -25.88 31.20
N ASP A 6 -12.22 -26.42 30.08
CA ASP A 6 -12.36 -25.65 28.85
C ASP A 6 -13.58 -24.73 28.96
N LEU A 7 -13.33 -23.45 29.19
CA LEU A 7 -14.33 -22.40 29.36
C LEU A 7 -15.03 -22.05 28.05
N ALA A 8 -14.42 -22.35 26.90
CA ALA A 8 -14.96 -22.02 25.58
C ALA A 8 -15.94 -23.08 25.06
N LEU A 9 -15.89 -24.30 25.59
CA LEU A 9 -16.69 -25.44 25.12
C LEU A 9 -18.19 -25.10 25.06
N GLY A 10 -18.77 -25.19 23.86
CA GLY A 10 -20.18 -24.92 23.59
C GLY A 10 -20.62 -23.47 23.77
N LYS A 11 -19.68 -22.52 23.91
CA LYS A 11 -19.99 -21.09 24.08
C LYS A 11 -20.31 -20.38 22.76
N PRO A 12 -21.00 -19.23 22.79
CA PRO A 12 -21.24 -18.43 21.60
C PRO A 12 -19.93 -17.99 20.93
N ALA A 13 -19.79 -18.26 19.64
CA ALA A 13 -18.64 -17.85 18.84
C ALA A 13 -19.07 -17.11 17.57
N THR A 14 -18.18 -16.27 17.05
CA THR A 14 -18.36 -15.55 15.79
C THR A 14 -16.99 -15.27 15.15
N GLN A 15 -16.97 -14.75 13.93
CA GLN A 15 -15.75 -14.53 13.14
C GLN A 15 -15.88 -13.33 12.19
N SER A 16 -14.77 -12.88 11.60
CA SER A 16 -14.72 -11.69 10.73
C SER A 16 -15.57 -11.82 9.48
N SER A 17 -15.59 -13.01 8.89
CA SER A 17 -16.32 -13.34 7.67
C SER A 17 -16.56 -14.85 7.61
N LYS A 18 -17.32 -15.33 6.63
CA LYS A 18 -17.44 -16.76 6.31
C LYS A 18 -17.06 -16.99 4.87
N HIS A 19 -16.56 -18.19 4.55
CA HIS A 19 -16.33 -18.57 3.17
C HIS A 19 -17.61 -18.35 2.33
N PRO A 20 -17.54 -17.72 1.14
CA PRO A 20 -18.73 -17.38 0.35
C PRO A 20 -19.65 -18.56 0.05
N ASP A 21 -19.08 -19.76 -0.11
CA ASP A 21 -19.82 -20.98 -0.42
C ASP A 21 -20.57 -21.59 0.78
N PHE A 22 -20.31 -21.12 2.01
CA PHE A 22 -21.02 -21.61 3.18
C PHE A 22 -22.43 -21.01 3.25
N VAL A 23 -23.45 -21.88 3.19
CA VAL A 23 -24.86 -21.48 3.28
C VAL A 23 -25.28 -21.16 4.73
N LEU A 24 -24.65 -21.81 5.71
CA LEU A 24 -24.97 -21.64 7.13
C LEU A 24 -24.69 -20.20 7.63
N PRO A 25 -25.39 -19.74 8.68
CA PRO A 25 -25.07 -18.48 9.36
C PRO A 25 -23.63 -18.43 9.85
N LEU A 26 -23.07 -17.22 9.95
CA LEU A 26 -21.68 -17.00 10.33
C LEU A 26 -21.38 -17.52 11.74
N GLU A 27 -22.30 -17.34 12.68
CA GLU A 27 -22.17 -17.77 14.08
C GLU A 27 -22.21 -19.30 14.19
N GLN A 28 -23.00 -19.98 13.35
CA GLN A 28 -23.05 -21.44 13.34
C GLN A 28 -21.72 -22.02 12.86
N ILE A 29 -21.13 -21.45 11.80
CA ILE A 29 -19.80 -21.88 11.31
C ILE A 29 -18.72 -21.60 12.36
N ALA A 30 -18.74 -20.44 12.99
CA ALA A 30 -17.79 -20.10 14.04
C ALA A 30 -17.89 -21.04 15.26
N SER A 31 -19.10 -21.50 15.61
CA SER A 31 -19.33 -22.39 16.76
C SER A 31 -18.64 -23.75 16.62
N GLU A 32 -18.32 -24.18 15.39
CA GLU A 32 -17.53 -25.39 15.14
C GLU A 32 -16.17 -25.36 15.85
N GLY A 33 -15.56 -24.18 16.03
CA GLY A 33 -14.30 -24.03 16.76
C GLY A 33 -14.38 -24.37 18.26
N VAL A 34 -15.58 -24.46 18.83
CA VAL A 34 -15.84 -24.76 20.25
C VAL A 34 -16.82 -25.92 20.44
N SER A 35 -17.07 -26.68 19.38
CA SER A 35 -17.92 -27.88 19.43
C SER A 35 -17.23 -29.02 20.19
N PRO A 36 -17.98 -29.84 20.94
CA PRO A 36 -17.44 -31.08 21.51
C PRO A 36 -16.92 -31.97 20.37
N HIS A 37 -15.76 -32.60 20.58
CA HIS A 37 -14.90 -33.26 19.58
C HIS A 37 -15.63 -34.09 18.51
N ASP A 38 -16.14 -33.44 17.47
CA ASP A 38 -16.35 -34.02 16.15
C ASP A 38 -15.04 -33.85 15.38
N GLU A 39 -14.45 -34.95 14.95
CA GLU A 39 -13.17 -34.94 14.24
C GLU A 39 -13.23 -34.19 12.90
N ASN A 40 -14.44 -33.97 12.37
CA ASN A 40 -14.68 -33.26 11.11
C ASN A 40 -15.10 -31.79 11.29
N SER A 41 -15.28 -31.33 12.53
CA SER A 41 -15.71 -29.96 12.81
C SER A 41 -14.54 -28.98 12.64
N SER A 42 -14.76 -27.89 11.90
CA SER A 42 -13.81 -26.77 11.78
C SER A 42 -14.56 -25.52 11.34
N PHE A 43 -14.03 -24.34 11.68
CA PHE A 43 -14.53 -23.07 11.15
C PHE A 43 -13.56 -22.53 10.09
N GLN A 44 -14.08 -21.80 9.11
CA GLN A 44 -13.24 -21.15 8.10
C GLN A 44 -13.81 -19.77 7.72
N THR A 45 -12.94 -18.76 7.69
CA THR A 45 -13.26 -17.41 7.19
C THR A 45 -13.17 -17.32 5.66
N ALA A 46 -13.61 -16.21 5.07
CA ALA A 46 -13.15 -15.86 3.72
C ALA A 46 -11.63 -15.55 3.74
N ALA A 47 -11.00 -15.51 2.58
CA ALA A 47 -9.65 -15.02 2.47
C ALA A 47 -9.67 -13.49 2.51
N GLU A 48 -9.02 -12.91 3.50
CA GLU A 48 -9.01 -11.47 3.75
C GLU A 48 -7.77 -11.09 4.56
N TRP A 49 -7.50 -9.79 4.71
CA TRP A 49 -6.45 -9.34 5.62
C TRP A 49 -6.93 -9.46 7.06
N PHE A 50 -6.05 -9.98 7.93
CA PHE A 50 -6.26 -10.08 9.37
C PHE A 50 -7.59 -10.73 9.80
N PRO A 51 -8.00 -11.88 9.22
CA PRO A 51 -9.22 -12.56 9.61
C PRO A 51 -9.15 -12.98 11.08
N TRP A 52 -10.29 -13.02 11.74
CA TRP A 52 -10.35 -13.38 13.16
C TRP A 52 -11.55 -14.26 13.48
N TRP A 53 -11.38 -15.05 14.53
CA TRP A 53 -12.42 -15.83 15.19
C TRP A 53 -12.45 -15.43 16.67
N GLN A 54 -13.63 -15.40 17.29
CA GLN A 54 -13.77 -15.07 18.70
C GLN A 54 -14.85 -15.87 19.41
N VAL A 55 -14.67 -16.05 20.72
CA VAL A 55 -15.64 -16.65 21.63
C VAL A 55 -16.01 -15.68 22.76
N ASP A 56 -17.29 -15.64 23.10
CA ASP A 56 -17.83 -15.00 24.29
C ASP A 56 -17.94 -16.05 25.40
N LEU A 57 -17.15 -15.93 26.47
CA LEU A 57 -17.22 -16.82 27.63
C LEU A 57 -18.47 -16.56 28.51
N GLU A 58 -19.34 -15.63 28.09
CA GLU A 58 -20.60 -15.16 28.69
C GLU A 58 -20.44 -14.36 29.98
N ARG A 59 -19.36 -14.60 30.72
CA ARG A 59 -18.99 -13.91 31.96
C ARG A 59 -17.48 -13.69 32.04
N PRO A 60 -16.99 -12.75 32.89
CA PRO A 60 -15.57 -12.63 33.16
C PRO A 60 -14.99 -13.91 33.79
N CYS A 61 -13.82 -14.32 33.29
CA CYS A 61 -13.08 -15.50 33.66
C CYS A 61 -11.61 -15.14 33.89
N LEU A 62 -10.90 -16.00 34.63
CA LEU A 62 -9.45 -16.00 34.73
C LEU A 62 -8.91 -17.13 33.87
N ILE A 63 -8.25 -16.79 32.77
CA ILE A 63 -7.73 -17.77 31.81
C ILE A 63 -6.21 -17.94 31.99
N ASP A 64 -5.77 -19.19 31.91
CA ASP A 64 -4.38 -19.61 32.13
C ASP A 64 -3.68 -19.99 30.81
N SER A 65 -4.44 -20.60 29.89
CA SER A 65 -3.89 -21.02 28.59
C SER A 65 -4.95 -21.13 27.50
N VAL A 66 -4.50 -21.03 26.25
CA VAL A 66 -5.30 -21.29 25.05
C VAL A 66 -4.63 -22.41 24.26
N LEU A 67 -5.43 -23.36 23.76
CA LEU A 67 -4.96 -24.44 22.88
C LEU A 67 -5.63 -24.29 21.51
N LEU A 68 -4.82 -24.18 20.46
CA LEU A 68 -5.28 -24.10 19.08
C LEU A 68 -4.96 -25.39 18.35
N VAL A 69 -5.99 -26.02 17.78
CA VAL A 69 -5.86 -27.24 16.97
C VAL A 69 -6.06 -26.88 15.51
N ASN A 70 -5.06 -27.14 14.67
CA ASN A 70 -5.07 -26.80 13.25
C ASN A 70 -5.95 -27.77 12.44
N THR A 71 -6.09 -27.53 11.13
CA THR A 71 -6.66 -28.50 10.20
C THR A 71 -5.58 -29.31 9.49
N ASP A 72 -5.93 -30.47 8.97
CA ASP A 72 -5.07 -31.37 8.20
C ASP A 72 -5.03 -31.04 6.70
N TYR A 73 -5.99 -30.27 6.19
CA TYR A 73 -6.06 -29.88 4.77
C TYR A 73 -5.00 -28.84 4.36
N TRP A 74 -4.85 -27.76 5.14
CA TRP A 74 -3.97 -26.63 4.80
C TRP A 74 -3.30 -26.00 6.05
N PRO A 75 -2.51 -26.78 6.81
CA PRO A 75 -1.98 -26.32 8.09
C PRO A 75 -1.02 -25.11 7.97
N VAL A 76 -0.47 -24.89 6.77
CA VAL A 76 0.34 -23.72 6.39
C VAL A 76 -0.34 -22.36 6.64
N ARG A 77 -1.67 -22.30 6.60
CA ARG A 77 -2.40 -21.03 6.69
C ARG A 77 -2.27 -20.37 8.06
N ASN A 78 -2.22 -21.16 9.13
CA ASN A 78 -2.39 -20.68 10.50
C ASN A 78 -1.08 -20.47 11.27
N ARG A 79 0.04 -20.16 10.59
CA ARG A 79 1.38 -20.10 11.22
C ARG A 79 1.61 -18.87 12.09
N MET A 80 1.00 -17.74 11.72
CA MET A 80 1.22 -16.44 12.37
C MET A 80 -0.12 -15.88 12.84
N PHE A 81 -0.27 -15.73 14.15
CA PHE A 81 -1.52 -15.28 14.74
C PHE A 81 -1.30 -14.55 16.05
N THR A 82 -2.27 -13.72 16.40
CA THR A 82 -2.35 -12.99 17.66
C THR A 82 -3.56 -13.49 18.46
N ILE A 83 -3.38 -13.69 19.76
CA ILE A 83 -4.49 -13.86 20.71
C ILE A 83 -4.78 -12.50 21.35
N LEU A 84 -6.04 -12.08 21.22
CA LEU A 84 -6.57 -10.87 21.85
C LEU A 84 -7.65 -11.21 22.86
N VAL A 85 -7.78 -10.36 23.87
CA VAL A 85 -8.79 -10.47 24.93
C VAL A 85 -9.58 -9.19 25.07
N SER A 86 -10.78 -9.28 25.64
CA SER A 86 -11.64 -8.12 25.88
C SER A 86 -12.65 -8.40 27.00
N LEU A 87 -13.04 -7.36 27.74
CA LEU A 87 -14.16 -7.43 28.70
C LEU A 87 -15.50 -7.03 28.08
N ASP A 88 -15.50 -6.24 27.01
CA ASP A 88 -16.69 -5.63 26.41
C ASP A 88 -16.96 -6.08 24.96
N GLY A 89 -16.04 -6.85 24.35
CA GLY A 89 -16.11 -7.32 22.97
C GLY A 89 -15.73 -6.26 21.92
N THR A 90 -15.35 -5.06 22.37
CA THR A 90 -15.06 -3.90 21.51
C THR A 90 -13.66 -3.32 21.72
N SER A 91 -13.16 -3.33 22.94
CA SER A 91 -11.82 -2.88 23.34
C SER A 91 -10.95 -4.10 23.48
N TRP A 92 -10.00 -4.28 22.55
CA TRP A 92 -9.20 -5.50 22.44
C TRP A 92 -7.76 -5.24 22.84
N GLU A 93 -7.21 -6.16 23.60
CA GLU A 93 -5.82 -6.14 24.06
C GLU A 93 -5.11 -7.40 23.57
N GLU A 94 -3.92 -7.21 23.02
CA GLU A 94 -3.05 -8.31 22.62
C GLU A 94 -2.36 -8.91 23.85
N VAL A 95 -2.43 -10.24 23.99
CA VAL A 95 -1.83 -10.96 25.13
C VAL A 95 -0.79 -12.00 24.70
N PHE A 96 -0.77 -12.34 23.41
CA PHE A 96 0.19 -13.25 22.82
C PHE A 96 0.22 -13.10 21.31
N SER A 97 1.41 -13.23 20.71
CA SER A 97 1.60 -13.23 19.26
C SER A 97 2.57 -14.34 18.86
N LYS A 98 2.09 -15.31 18.07
CA LYS A 98 2.95 -16.26 17.37
C LYS A 98 3.45 -15.59 16.10
N THR A 99 4.73 -15.24 16.14
CA THR A 99 5.41 -14.53 15.05
C THR A 99 6.57 -15.38 14.57
N ASP A 100 6.39 -16.70 14.44
CA ASP A 100 7.34 -17.61 13.77
C ASP A 100 6.61 -18.45 12.69
N HIS A 101 7.32 -18.95 11.68
CA HIS A 101 6.72 -19.68 10.54
C HIS A 101 6.46 -21.17 10.80
N THR A 102 6.71 -21.67 12.02
CA THR A 102 6.51 -23.09 12.33
C THR A 102 5.03 -23.46 12.27
N ILE A 103 4.77 -24.68 11.79
CA ILE A 103 3.43 -25.24 11.66
C ILE A 103 3.12 -26.06 12.93
N PHE A 104 1.90 -25.94 13.45
CA PHE A 104 1.35 -26.83 14.48
C PHE A 104 0.24 -27.70 13.89
N GLY A 105 -0.01 -28.84 14.52
CA GLY A 105 -0.81 -29.91 13.96
C GLY A 105 -2.29 -29.91 14.35
N SER A 106 -2.98 -30.96 13.89
CA SER A 106 -4.43 -31.09 13.89
C SER A 106 -4.99 -32.01 14.98
N THR A 107 -4.13 -32.46 15.90
CA THR A 107 -4.50 -33.24 17.08
C THR A 107 -4.14 -32.48 18.36
N VAL A 108 -4.69 -32.90 19.50
CA VAL A 108 -4.36 -32.28 20.79
C VAL A 108 -2.89 -32.44 21.17
N ASN A 109 -2.21 -33.47 20.65
CA ASN A 109 -0.81 -33.77 20.98
C ASN A 109 0.19 -32.88 20.22
N ASP A 110 -0.17 -32.38 19.05
CA ASP A 110 0.65 -31.54 18.18
C ASP A 110 0.07 -30.12 18.00
N ALA A 111 -0.99 -29.79 18.73
CA ALA A 111 -1.61 -28.48 18.82
C ALA A 111 -0.68 -27.41 19.39
N TYR A 112 -1.01 -26.14 19.13
CA TYR A 112 -0.27 -25.01 19.68
C TYR A 112 -0.87 -24.59 21.02
N ARG A 113 -0.13 -24.82 22.11
CA ARG A 113 -0.53 -24.40 23.46
C ARG A 113 0.17 -23.10 23.84
N VAL A 114 -0.63 -22.06 24.08
CA VAL A 114 -0.19 -20.78 24.64
C VAL A 114 -0.44 -20.81 26.14
N VAL A 115 0.63 -20.81 26.95
CA VAL A 115 0.53 -20.65 28.41
C VAL A 115 0.88 -19.21 28.75
N PHE A 116 -0.02 -18.52 29.44
CA PHE A 116 0.22 -17.12 29.80
C PHE A 116 1.14 -17.03 31.02
N PRO A 117 2.06 -16.05 31.07
CA PRO A 117 2.95 -15.85 32.23
C PRO A 117 2.19 -15.54 33.53
N SER A 118 0.99 -14.98 33.40
CA SER A 118 0.07 -14.66 34.48
C SER A 118 -1.37 -14.89 34.01
N VAL A 119 -2.26 -15.21 34.94
CA VAL A 119 -3.70 -15.36 34.66
C VAL A 119 -4.28 -14.08 34.06
N ILE A 120 -5.14 -14.22 33.05
CA ILE A 120 -5.74 -13.07 32.34
C ILE A 120 -7.21 -12.97 32.69
N TYR A 121 -7.63 -11.80 33.18
CA TYR A 121 -9.03 -11.51 33.48
C TYR A 121 -9.74 -11.00 32.22
N THR A 122 -10.63 -11.81 31.65
CA THR A 122 -11.31 -11.49 30.37
C THR A 122 -12.67 -12.16 30.25
N ARG A 123 -13.53 -11.66 29.36
CA ARG A 123 -14.78 -12.33 28.95
C ARG A 123 -14.69 -12.85 27.51
N PHE A 124 -14.00 -12.14 26.63
CA PHE A 124 -13.89 -12.50 25.22
C PHE A 124 -12.45 -12.92 24.90
N VAL A 125 -12.32 -13.93 24.05
CA VAL A 125 -11.03 -14.37 23.50
C VAL A 125 -11.15 -14.38 21.98
N ARG A 126 -10.17 -13.80 21.30
CA ARG A 126 -10.10 -13.71 19.84
C ARG A 126 -8.76 -14.24 19.35
N VAL A 127 -8.81 -15.05 18.31
CA VAL A 127 -7.64 -15.46 17.52
C VAL A 127 -7.70 -14.70 16.21
N ARG A 128 -6.66 -13.94 15.88
CA ARG A 128 -6.54 -13.20 14.63
C ARG A 128 -5.33 -13.73 13.85
N LEU A 129 -5.52 -14.09 12.59
CA LEU A 129 -4.39 -14.37 11.71
C LEU A 129 -3.67 -13.05 11.37
N ASP A 130 -2.35 -13.03 11.35
CA ASP A 130 -1.59 -11.80 11.09
C ASP A 130 -1.02 -11.73 9.68
N ASN A 131 -1.82 -12.16 8.70
CA ASN A 131 -1.53 -12.08 7.27
C ASN A 131 -2.84 -12.10 6.45
N TRP A 132 -2.71 -12.07 5.13
CA TRP A 132 -3.78 -12.45 4.21
C TRP A 132 -3.86 -13.98 4.15
N ASP A 133 -5.00 -14.57 4.53
CA ASP A 133 -5.39 -15.96 4.22
C ASP A 133 -6.81 -16.21 4.75
N HIS A 134 -7.24 -17.47 4.74
CA HIS A 134 -8.34 -17.97 5.56
C HIS A 134 -7.83 -18.35 6.95
N LEU A 135 -8.48 -17.87 8.02
CA LEU A 135 -8.32 -18.45 9.35
C LEU A 135 -9.15 -19.74 9.40
N HIS A 136 -8.48 -20.88 9.56
CA HIS A 136 -9.11 -22.21 9.47
C HIS A 136 -8.58 -23.12 10.58
N LEU A 137 -9.32 -23.27 11.67
CA LEU A 137 -8.93 -24.11 12.81
C LEU A 137 -10.01 -25.14 13.11
N LYS A 138 -9.58 -26.28 13.65
CA LYS A 138 -10.44 -27.36 14.12
C LYS A 138 -11.06 -27.04 15.48
N SER A 139 -10.24 -26.55 16.42
CA SER A 139 -10.76 -26.09 17.71
C SER A 139 -9.91 -25.02 18.37
N VAL A 140 -10.56 -24.22 19.21
CA VAL A 140 -9.95 -23.21 20.09
C VAL A 140 -10.47 -23.46 21.50
N GLN A 141 -9.60 -23.97 22.37
CA GLN A 141 -9.94 -24.31 23.75
C GLN A 141 -9.33 -23.28 24.69
N VAL A 142 -10.10 -22.81 25.67
CA VAL A 142 -9.68 -21.76 26.61
C VAL A 142 -9.72 -22.33 28.02
N PHE A 143 -8.56 -22.56 28.61
CA PHE A 143 -8.46 -23.18 29.93
C PHE A 143 -8.34 -22.13 31.03
N GLY A 144 -9.10 -22.33 32.11
CA GLY A 144 -9.04 -21.50 33.30
C GLY A 144 -10.19 -21.78 34.24
N ARG A 145 -10.64 -20.75 34.95
CA ARG A 145 -11.81 -20.78 35.83
C ARG A 145 -12.68 -19.53 35.69
N GLU A 146 -13.93 -19.63 36.10
CA GLU A 146 -14.78 -18.46 36.27
C GLU A 146 -14.20 -17.53 37.34
N ALA A 147 -14.33 -16.22 37.12
CA ALA A 147 -13.89 -15.23 38.09
C ALA A 147 -14.91 -15.10 39.24
N ASP A 148 -14.41 -15.07 40.47
CA ASP A 148 -15.20 -14.76 41.65
C ASP A 148 -15.42 -13.25 41.78
N PRO A 149 -16.46 -12.77 42.50
CA PRO A 149 -16.67 -11.34 42.75
C PRO A 149 -15.49 -10.64 43.47
N GLN A 150 -14.59 -11.42 44.08
CA GLN A 150 -13.38 -10.91 44.75
C GLN A 150 -12.17 -10.86 43.83
N ASP A 151 -12.19 -11.56 42.68
CA ASP A 151 -11.16 -11.48 41.67
C ASP A 151 -11.24 -10.08 41.05
N ARG A 152 -10.36 -9.19 41.50
CA ARG A 152 -10.24 -7.87 40.90
C ARG A 152 -9.52 -8.04 39.56
N PRO A 153 -9.99 -7.39 38.47
CA PRO A 153 -9.16 -7.27 37.29
C PRO A 153 -7.80 -6.72 37.72
N ALA A 154 -6.72 -7.40 37.34
CA ALA A 154 -5.44 -6.73 37.29
C ALA A 154 -5.69 -5.51 36.42
N THR A 155 -5.61 -4.32 37.01
CA THR A 155 -5.77 -3.08 36.25
C THR A 155 -4.58 -3.06 35.31
N ILE A 156 -4.82 -3.37 34.03
CA ILE A 156 -3.87 -3.08 32.98
C ILE A 156 -3.66 -1.58 33.11
N GLY A 157 -2.43 -1.22 33.48
CA GLY A 157 -2.14 0.00 34.22
C GLY A 157 -2.90 1.19 33.67
N THR A 158 -3.57 1.91 34.58
CA THR A 158 -3.96 3.29 34.29
C THR A 158 -2.74 4.00 33.70
N PRO A 159 -2.90 4.83 32.65
CA PRO A 159 -1.81 5.66 32.17
C PRO A 159 -1.24 6.38 33.40
N THR A 160 0.00 6.08 33.75
CA THR A 160 0.72 6.89 34.74
C THR A 160 0.67 8.33 34.26
N ASP A 161 0.55 9.31 35.17
CA ASP A 161 0.68 10.77 34.92
C ASP A 161 2.05 11.19 34.31
N SER A 162 2.80 10.23 33.76
CA SER A 162 3.99 10.46 32.97
C SER A 162 3.64 11.31 31.75
N PRO A 163 4.49 12.30 31.39
CA PRO A 163 4.30 13.04 30.16
C PRO A 163 4.25 12.09 28.95
N PRO A 164 3.45 12.39 27.92
CA PRO A 164 3.34 11.55 26.74
C PRO A 164 4.72 11.36 26.12
N ALA A 165 5.04 10.11 25.74
CA ALA A 165 6.33 9.75 25.18
C ALA A 165 6.65 10.63 23.96
N LYS A 166 7.84 11.25 23.95
CA LYS A 166 8.29 12.05 22.80
C LYS A 166 8.81 11.12 21.71
N VAL A 167 8.09 11.05 20.59
CA VAL A 167 8.40 10.14 19.47
C VAL A 167 8.97 10.95 18.31
N VAL A 168 10.11 10.52 17.77
CA VAL A 168 10.67 11.10 16.55
C VAL A 168 10.60 10.09 15.41
N PHE A 169 9.90 10.47 14.35
CA PHE A 169 9.84 9.77 13.08
C PHE A 169 10.93 10.31 12.16
N ALA A 170 11.54 9.45 11.35
CA ALA A 170 12.62 9.85 10.47
C ALA A 170 12.53 9.19 9.10
N THR A 171 12.69 10.00 8.06
CA THR A 171 12.59 9.55 6.67
C THR A 171 13.82 9.93 5.89
N ASN A 172 14.43 8.94 5.24
CA ASN A 172 15.39 9.17 4.17
C ASN A 172 14.62 9.58 2.91
N TYR A 173 14.34 10.87 2.76
CA TYR A 173 13.45 11.36 1.72
C TYR A 173 14.15 11.40 0.36
N ASN A 174 13.58 10.71 -0.63
CA ASN A 174 14.10 10.68 -1.99
C ASN A 174 12.97 10.48 -3.03
N GLU A 175 11.83 11.14 -2.82
CA GLU A 175 10.72 11.18 -3.78
C GLU A 175 10.73 12.51 -4.54
N GLU A 176 9.84 12.68 -5.52
CA GLU A 176 9.68 13.95 -6.25
C GLU A 176 9.23 15.09 -5.32
N ASP A 177 9.61 16.33 -5.65
CA ASP A 177 9.36 17.52 -4.80
C ASP A 177 7.87 17.75 -4.54
N GLU A 178 7.02 17.43 -5.52
CA GLU A 178 5.57 17.56 -5.47
C GLU A 178 4.92 16.69 -4.38
N PHE A 179 5.53 15.55 -4.07
CA PHE A 179 5.03 14.63 -3.05
C PHE A 179 5.36 15.08 -1.62
N LEU A 180 6.24 16.07 -1.45
CA LEU A 180 6.69 16.51 -0.13
C LEU A 180 5.55 17.08 0.70
N ALA A 181 4.70 17.92 0.09
CA ALA A 181 3.55 18.51 0.78
C ALA A 181 2.61 17.42 1.32
N VAL A 182 2.25 16.46 0.48
CA VAL A 182 1.40 15.31 0.85
C VAL A 182 2.01 14.55 2.02
N TYR A 183 3.32 14.26 1.97
CA TYR A 183 4.01 13.52 3.02
C TYR A 183 4.03 14.26 4.36
N LEU A 184 4.35 15.56 4.36
CA LEU A 184 4.40 16.39 5.58
C LEU A 184 3.01 16.58 6.18
N GLU A 185 2.00 16.87 5.36
CA GLU A 185 0.62 17.03 5.82
C GLU A 185 0.06 15.73 6.37
N ASN A 186 0.34 14.60 5.72
CA ASN A 186 -0.09 13.30 6.19
C ASN A 186 0.47 13.01 7.60
N PHE A 187 1.76 13.26 7.83
CA PHE A 187 2.35 13.14 9.18
C PHE A 187 1.62 14.03 10.20
N LEU A 188 1.43 15.32 9.89
CA LEU A 188 0.79 16.25 10.84
C LEU A 188 -0.67 15.90 11.15
N ASN A 189 -1.40 15.35 10.17
CA ASN A 189 -2.82 14.99 10.29
C ASN A 189 -3.07 13.72 11.10
N PHE A 190 -2.09 12.82 11.20
CA PHE A 190 -2.25 11.48 11.79
C PHE A 190 -1.35 11.23 13.02
N THR A 191 -0.69 12.27 13.53
CA THR A 191 0.16 12.17 14.72
C THR A 191 -0.12 13.31 15.71
N ASP A 192 -0.01 12.97 16.99
CA ASP A 192 -0.25 13.90 18.10
C ASP A 192 0.93 14.88 18.31
N GLU A 193 0.74 15.89 19.16
CA GLU A 193 1.72 16.97 19.42
C GLU A 193 3.06 16.48 20.01
N ASN A 194 3.09 15.30 20.63
CA ASN A 194 4.30 14.66 21.13
C ASN A 194 5.10 13.93 20.03
N CYS A 195 4.65 13.94 18.78
CA CYS A 195 5.29 13.32 17.63
C CYS A 195 5.99 14.35 16.74
N PHE A 196 7.24 14.08 16.38
CA PHE A 196 8.10 14.96 15.59
C PHE A 196 8.62 14.21 14.35
N LEU A 197 8.92 14.93 13.27
CA LEU A 197 9.40 14.36 12.01
C LEU A 197 10.75 14.97 11.62
N VAL A 198 11.71 14.10 11.34
CA VAL A 198 13.00 14.42 10.74
C VAL A 198 13.01 13.96 9.28
N VAL A 199 13.27 14.87 8.34
CA VAL A 199 13.31 14.59 6.90
C VAL A 199 14.73 14.79 6.39
N ASN A 200 15.39 13.70 6.05
CA ASN A 200 16.78 13.67 5.57
C ASN A 200 16.82 13.63 4.04
N PHE A 201 17.18 14.75 3.43
CA PHE A 201 17.40 14.88 1.98
C PHE A 201 18.82 14.42 1.57
N PRO A 202 19.02 13.97 0.32
CA PRO A 202 20.36 13.66 -0.21
C PRO A 202 21.30 14.87 -0.12
N ALA A 203 22.59 14.63 0.12
CA ALA A 203 23.61 15.65 0.38
C ALA A 203 23.66 16.82 -0.62
N LYS A 204 23.39 16.55 -1.90
CA LYS A 204 23.51 17.52 -2.99
C LYS A 204 22.16 17.96 -3.57
N ARG A 205 21.05 17.55 -2.95
CA ARG A 205 19.70 17.90 -3.41
C ARG A 205 19.26 19.20 -2.75
N SER A 206 18.80 20.16 -3.55
CA SER A 206 18.12 21.34 -3.02
C SER A 206 16.85 20.91 -2.28
N ILE A 207 16.65 21.41 -1.07
CA ILE A 207 15.37 21.23 -0.37
C ILE A 207 14.37 22.18 -1.03
N PRO A 208 13.24 21.69 -1.58
CA PRO A 208 12.25 22.55 -2.21
C PRO A 208 11.60 23.47 -1.16
N PRO A 209 11.40 24.77 -1.44
CA PRO A 209 10.78 25.66 -0.49
C PRO A 209 9.31 25.27 -0.26
N HIS A 210 8.93 25.05 0.99
CA HIS A 210 7.54 24.76 1.36
C HIS A 210 7.21 25.34 2.75
N PRO A 211 6.01 25.94 2.96
CA PRO A 211 5.67 26.56 4.25
C PRO A 211 5.74 25.61 5.46
N LEU A 212 5.39 24.33 5.25
CA LEU A 212 5.42 23.32 6.32
C LEU A 212 6.83 22.99 6.83
N LEU A 213 7.89 23.37 6.11
CA LEU A 213 9.27 23.19 6.59
C LEU A 213 9.57 24.04 7.83
N ALA A 214 8.80 25.10 8.07
CA ALA A 214 8.91 25.94 9.27
C ALA A 214 8.05 25.43 10.45
N HIS A 215 7.31 24.33 10.29
CA HIS A 215 6.46 23.80 11.34
C HIS A 215 7.31 23.27 12.50
N HIS A 216 6.97 23.60 13.75
CA HIS A 216 7.78 23.27 14.93
C HIS A 216 7.97 21.76 15.19
N ARG A 217 7.08 20.91 14.65
CA ARG A 217 7.20 19.44 14.68
C ARG A 217 8.00 18.83 13.52
N ILE A 218 8.48 19.64 12.58
CA ILE A 218 9.19 19.19 11.37
C ILE A 218 10.61 19.75 11.39
N HIS A 219 11.60 18.88 11.21
CA HIS A 219 13.00 19.24 11.00
C HIS A 219 13.50 18.65 9.68
N VAL A 220 14.08 19.47 8.82
CA VAL A 220 14.58 19.04 7.51
C VAL A 220 16.04 19.43 7.35
N PHE A 221 16.84 18.50 6.84
CA PHE A 221 18.27 18.70 6.62
C PHE A 221 18.77 17.86 5.43
N ASN A 222 19.97 18.16 4.96
CA ASN A 222 20.69 17.34 3.98
C ASN A 222 21.69 16.44 4.71
N GLY A 223 21.49 15.12 4.62
CA GLY A 223 22.47 14.13 5.06
C GLY A 223 23.77 14.21 4.27
N ARG A 224 24.88 13.71 4.81
CA ARG A 224 26.19 13.75 4.15
C ARG A 224 26.49 12.44 3.42
N VAL A 225 25.82 11.36 3.78
CA VAL A 225 25.99 10.04 3.17
C VAL A 225 25.36 10.05 1.77
N GLU A 226 26.12 9.60 0.78
CA GLU A 226 25.59 9.32 -0.56
C GLU A 226 24.86 7.98 -0.54
N ARG A 227 23.52 8.04 -0.49
CA ARG A 227 22.66 6.87 -0.29
C ARG A 227 22.46 6.10 -1.60
N LYS A 228 22.73 4.80 -1.57
CA LYS A 228 22.47 3.82 -2.62
C LYS A 228 21.34 2.90 -2.18
N LYS A 229 20.56 2.37 -3.13
CA LYS A 229 19.40 1.52 -2.85
C LYS A 229 19.74 0.24 -2.07
N TRP A 230 20.93 -0.30 -2.26
CA TRP A 230 21.40 -1.54 -1.63
C TRP A 230 22.75 -1.31 -0.93
N GLY A 231 23.16 -2.19 -0.02
CA GLY A 231 24.37 -2.03 0.80
C GLY A 231 24.08 -1.41 2.16
N GLY A 232 25.00 -0.61 2.70
CA GLY A 232 24.89 -0.01 4.04
C GLY A 232 24.56 1.47 4.08
N THR A 233 24.71 2.19 2.96
CA THR A 233 24.53 3.64 2.93
C THR A 233 23.11 4.12 3.30
N LEU A 234 22.04 3.35 3.04
CA LEU A 234 20.69 3.69 3.51
C LEU A 234 20.58 3.65 5.03
N LEU A 235 21.12 2.58 5.65
CA LEU A 235 21.22 2.47 7.11
C LEU A 235 22.02 3.65 7.70
N LEU A 236 23.16 4.00 7.09
CA LEU A 236 23.95 5.15 7.53
C LEU A 236 23.16 6.47 7.42
N GLY A 237 22.34 6.64 6.37
CA GLY A 237 21.42 7.77 6.26
C GLY A 237 20.39 7.81 7.40
N HIS A 238 19.84 6.66 7.81
CA HIS A 238 18.96 6.60 8.99
C HIS A 238 19.71 6.96 10.28
N MET A 239 20.99 6.60 10.40
CA MET A 239 21.82 6.99 11.54
C MET A 239 22.19 8.48 11.55
N GLU A 240 22.31 9.13 10.39
CA GLU A 240 22.37 10.60 10.33
C GLU A 240 21.08 11.20 10.87
N SER A 241 19.92 10.68 10.46
CA SER A 241 18.62 11.15 10.94
C SER A 241 18.43 10.94 12.45
N TYR A 242 18.90 9.81 12.99
CA TYR A 242 18.88 9.56 14.44
C TYR A 242 19.83 10.51 15.18
N GLY A 243 21.02 10.76 14.65
CA GLY A 243 21.95 11.75 15.20
C GLY A 243 21.37 13.17 15.23
N GLU A 244 20.74 13.60 14.15
CA GLU A 244 20.03 14.90 14.10
C GLU A 244 18.84 14.94 15.04
N ALA A 245 18.08 13.84 15.16
CA ALA A 245 16.99 13.74 16.14
C ALA A 245 17.51 13.91 17.58
N LEU A 246 18.65 13.30 17.94
CA LEU A 246 19.28 13.51 19.25
C LEU A 246 19.75 14.95 19.46
N HIS A 247 20.12 15.66 18.39
CA HIS A 247 20.53 17.05 18.46
C HIS A 247 19.35 18.01 18.65
N VAL A 248 18.30 17.87 17.82
CA VAL A 248 17.16 18.78 17.75
C VAL A 248 16.07 18.43 18.78
N PHE A 249 15.87 17.15 19.05
CA PHE A 249 14.85 16.60 19.94
C PHE A 249 15.49 15.74 21.04
N SER A 250 16.45 16.32 21.76
CA SER A 250 17.35 15.60 22.71
C SER A 250 16.68 14.76 23.82
N ASP A 251 15.43 15.08 24.16
CA ASP A 251 14.56 14.42 25.12
C ASP A 251 13.64 13.35 24.49
N LEU A 252 13.87 12.95 23.22
CA LEU A 252 13.13 11.85 22.60
C LEU A 252 13.24 10.57 23.43
N THR A 253 12.14 9.83 23.53
CA THR A 253 12.09 8.55 24.23
C THR A 253 11.99 7.37 23.26
N HIS A 254 11.42 7.60 22.07
CA HIS A 254 11.28 6.59 21.03
C HIS A 254 11.63 7.17 19.66
N PHE A 255 12.09 6.31 18.78
CA PHE A 255 12.43 6.67 17.41
C PHE A 255 11.85 5.65 16.43
N CYS A 256 11.37 6.16 15.30
CA CYS A 256 10.76 5.39 14.24
C CYS A 256 11.37 5.73 12.89
N THR A 257 11.83 4.75 12.13
CA THR A 257 12.18 4.97 10.72
C THR A 257 10.93 4.84 9.84
N CYS A 258 10.82 5.68 8.82
CA CYS A 258 9.72 5.68 7.86
C CYS A 258 10.25 5.59 6.43
N ALA A 259 9.45 5.01 5.55
CA ALA A 259 9.67 5.09 4.11
C ALA A 259 9.06 6.35 3.53
N SER A 260 9.70 6.89 2.50
CA SER A 260 9.26 8.12 1.83
C SER A 260 8.00 7.98 1.00
N ASN A 261 7.56 6.74 0.71
CA ASN A 261 6.28 6.42 0.06
C ASN A 261 5.34 5.58 0.94
N GLY A 262 5.54 5.65 2.26
CA GLY A 262 4.60 5.15 3.25
C GLY A 262 3.82 6.31 3.85
N LEU A 263 2.49 6.20 3.87
CA LEU A 263 1.62 7.20 4.49
C LEU A 263 0.88 6.59 5.68
N PHE A 264 0.60 7.45 6.67
CA PHE A 264 -0.33 7.15 7.75
C PHE A 264 -1.75 7.08 7.21
N ILE A 265 -2.47 6.02 7.56
CA ILE A 265 -3.85 5.79 7.12
C ILE A 265 -4.86 5.94 8.27
N ARG A 266 -4.37 6.09 9.51
CA ARG A 266 -5.12 6.34 10.73
C ARG A 266 -4.20 6.94 11.80
N GLN A 267 -4.78 7.45 12.89
CA GLN A 267 -4.02 8.06 13.98
C GLN A 267 -2.98 7.08 14.54
N PHE A 268 -1.76 7.55 14.77
CA PHE A 268 -0.74 6.79 15.47
C PHE A 268 -1.08 6.71 16.97
N ASP A 269 -1.35 5.49 17.46
CA ASP A 269 -1.57 5.23 18.88
C ASP A 269 -0.24 4.88 19.56
N VAL A 270 0.40 5.91 20.12
CA VAL A 270 1.68 5.77 20.83
C VAL A 270 1.59 4.78 22.01
N SER A 271 0.43 4.73 22.68
CA SER A 271 0.25 3.85 23.83
C SER A 271 0.23 2.38 23.40
N GLN A 272 -0.43 2.08 22.29
CA GLN A 272 -0.44 0.73 21.72
C GLN A 272 0.92 0.32 21.18
N ALA A 273 1.65 1.23 20.52
CA ALA A 273 3.00 0.93 20.03
C ALA A 273 3.96 0.59 21.18
N ILE A 274 3.94 1.39 22.27
CA ILE A 274 4.78 1.15 23.45
C ILE A 274 4.36 -0.13 24.19
N ARG A 275 3.05 -0.37 24.36
CA ARG A 275 2.57 -1.63 24.97
C ARG A 275 3.05 -2.84 24.18
N HIS A 276 3.00 -2.80 22.85
CA HIS A 276 3.44 -3.89 22.01
C HIS A 276 4.96 -4.14 22.08
N LEU A 277 5.80 -3.12 22.32
CA LEU A 277 7.23 -3.35 22.61
C LEU A 277 7.43 -4.28 23.83
N GLY A 278 6.54 -4.19 24.81
CA GLY A 278 6.55 -5.02 26.02
C GLY A 278 6.04 -6.45 25.84
N SER A 279 5.46 -6.82 24.69
CA SER A 279 4.91 -8.17 24.47
C SER A 279 5.99 -9.22 24.25
N GLY A 280 7.22 -8.81 23.91
CA GLY A 280 8.34 -9.72 23.66
C GLY A 280 8.19 -10.54 22.37
N SER A 281 7.39 -10.08 21.40
CA SER A 281 7.27 -10.69 20.07
C SER A 281 8.64 -10.90 19.43
N LEU A 282 8.88 -12.10 18.88
CA LEU A 282 10.15 -12.44 18.23
C LEU A 282 10.33 -11.72 16.89
N ALA A 283 9.24 -11.49 16.16
CA ALA A 283 9.18 -10.71 14.93
C ALA A 283 7.94 -9.80 14.94
N PRO A 284 7.86 -8.77 14.07
CA PRO A 284 6.71 -7.89 13.99
C PRO A 284 5.46 -8.58 13.46
N VAL A 285 4.30 -8.16 13.96
CA VAL A 285 2.99 -8.59 13.51
C VAL A 285 2.72 -8.08 12.09
N GLY A 286 2.11 -8.90 11.23
CA GLY A 286 1.71 -8.45 9.89
C GLY A 286 2.83 -8.42 8.86
N MET A 287 3.99 -9.02 9.15
CA MET A 287 5.09 -9.14 8.20
C MET A 287 4.80 -10.22 7.16
N THR A 288 4.72 -9.81 5.89
CA THR A 288 4.39 -10.70 4.76
C THR A 288 5.58 -11.50 4.24
N ARG A 289 6.81 -11.03 4.49
CA ARG A 289 8.04 -11.74 4.07
C ARG A 289 8.37 -12.89 5.01
N HIS A 290 8.96 -13.95 4.45
CA HIS A 290 9.58 -15.00 5.25
C HIS A 290 10.73 -14.38 6.08
N TYR A 291 10.66 -14.53 7.39
CA TYR A 291 11.63 -13.96 8.33
C TYR A 291 12.30 -15.05 9.11
N LEU A 292 13.60 -14.90 9.31
CA LEU A 292 14.38 -15.71 10.23
C LEU A 292 15.06 -14.77 11.22
N ILE A 293 14.94 -15.13 12.49
CA ILE A 293 15.47 -14.39 13.63
C ILE A 293 16.63 -15.19 14.21
N ASP A 294 17.69 -14.49 14.63
CA ASP A 294 18.87 -15.05 15.27
C ASP A 294 19.53 -16.22 14.50
N VAL A 295 19.59 -16.10 13.17
CA VAL A 295 20.26 -17.07 12.29
C VAL A 295 21.76 -17.09 12.57
N PRO A 296 22.35 -18.25 12.90
CA PRO A 296 23.80 -18.36 13.09
C PRO A 296 24.55 -18.02 11.80
N LEU A 297 25.48 -17.07 11.88
CA LEU A 297 26.28 -16.68 10.71
C LEU A 297 27.25 -17.77 10.25
N GLU A 298 27.55 -18.75 11.09
CA GLU A 298 28.30 -19.96 10.71
C GLU A 298 27.49 -20.90 9.80
N GLU A 299 26.17 -20.93 9.98
CA GLU A 299 25.26 -21.88 9.35
C GLU A 299 24.05 -21.16 8.74
N VAL A 300 24.34 -20.22 7.83
CA VAL A 300 23.30 -19.50 7.10
C VAL A 300 22.57 -20.48 6.16
N PRO A 301 21.23 -20.56 6.21
CA PRO A 301 20.47 -21.53 5.43
C PRO A 301 20.50 -21.19 3.93
N ARG A 302 20.40 -22.24 3.09
CA ARG A 302 20.32 -22.13 1.62
C ARG A 302 18.90 -22.35 1.12
N GLY A 303 18.50 -21.56 0.12
CA GLY A 303 17.24 -21.74 -0.60
C GLY A 303 15.98 -21.32 0.16
N GLU A 304 16.11 -20.80 1.39
CA GLU A 304 14.99 -20.27 2.19
C GLU A 304 14.48 -18.93 1.65
N ALA A 305 15.40 -18.03 1.32
CA ALA A 305 15.11 -16.80 0.60
C ALA A 305 16.40 -16.25 -0.03
N TRP A 306 16.27 -15.53 -1.15
CA TRP A 306 17.39 -14.96 -1.90
C TRP A 306 18.31 -14.07 -1.04
N VAL A 307 17.76 -13.40 -0.02
CA VAL A 307 18.52 -12.58 0.93
C VAL A 307 19.48 -13.40 1.80
N TRP A 308 19.11 -14.63 2.17
CA TRP A 308 19.95 -15.52 2.97
C TRP A 308 21.04 -16.16 2.13
N ASP A 309 20.74 -16.53 0.88
CA ASP A 309 21.73 -17.00 -0.08
C ASP A 309 22.82 -15.93 -0.31
N ASN A 310 22.42 -14.67 -0.50
CA ASN A 310 23.36 -13.55 -0.64
C ASN A 310 24.22 -13.34 0.61
N LEU A 311 23.66 -13.49 1.81
CA LEU A 311 24.42 -13.38 3.07
C LEU A 311 25.42 -14.51 3.21
N GLN A 312 25.05 -15.72 2.81
CA GLN A 312 25.93 -16.86 2.83
C GLN A 312 27.13 -16.69 1.88
N GLU A 313 26.89 -16.15 0.67
CA GLU A 313 27.93 -15.83 -0.32
C GLU A 313 28.87 -14.71 0.15
N ALA A 314 28.42 -13.82 1.05
CA ALA A 314 29.21 -12.73 1.59
C ALA A 314 30.15 -13.16 2.75
N GLU A 315 30.99 -14.18 2.53
CA GLU A 315 31.86 -14.76 3.57
C GLU A 315 32.77 -13.73 4.29
N PRO A 316 33.51 -12.83 3.60
CA PRO A 316 34.36 -11.86 4.30
C PRO A 316 33.57 -10.92 5.23
N PHE A 317 32.34 -10.59 4.84
CA PHE A 317 31.44 -9.78 5.66
C PHE A 317 30.96 -10.57 6.88
N ARG A 318 30.55 -11.83 6.69
CA ARG A 318 30.17 -12.72 7.82
C ARG A 318 31.31 -12.90 8.81
N ARG A 319 32.54 -13.12 8.33
CA ARG A 319 33.72 -13.27 9.19
C ARG A 319 33.98 -12.01 10.00
N TYR A 320 33.91 -10.83 9.38
CA TYR A 320 34.01 -9.58 10.11
C TYR A 320 32.94 -9.43 11.21
N LEU A 321 31.69 -9.79 10.91
CA LEU A 321 30.61 -9.73 11.90
C LEU A 321 30.88 -10.62 13.11
N ILE A 322 31.31 -11.86 12.88
CA ILE A 322 31.58 -12.85 13.94
C ILE A 322 32.85 -12.47 14.72
N ASP A 323 33.97 -12.30 14.00
CA ASP A 323 35.31 -12.29 14.58
C ASP A 323 35.69 -10.92 15.15
N GLU A 324 35.13 -9.83 14.60
CA GLU A 324 35.52 -8.47 14.95
C GLU A 324 34.38 -7.61 15.49
N ALA A 325 33.14 -7.81 15.02
CA ALA A 325 32.00 -6.99 15.43
C ALA A 325 31.16 -7.59 16.58
N ASP A 326 31.47 -8.81 17.03
CA ASP A 326 30.74 -9.54 18.08
C ASP A 326 29.25 -9.79 17.73
N ILE A 327 28.99 -10.12 16.47
CA ILE A 327 27.66 -10.41 15.91
C ILE A 327 27.68 -11.83 15.34
N PRO A 328 27.43 -12.87 16.16
CA PRO A 328 27.41 -14.25 15.69
C PRO A 328 26.06 -14.68 15.08
N LEU A 329 25.00 -13.93 15.37
CA LEU A 329 23.62 -14.21 14.95
C LEU A 329 23.09 -13.01 14.14
N MET A 330 22.29 -13.28 13.13
CA MET A 330 21.69 -12.27 12.28
C MET A 330 20.17 -12.45 12.19
N SER A 331 19.44 -11.36 12.34
CA SER A 331 17.98 -11.32 12.19
C SER A 331 17.60 -10.46 10.98
N ILE A 332 16.54 -10.86 10.27
CA ILE A 332 15.94 -10.03 9.21
C ILE A 332 14.66 -9.37 9.71
N ASN A 333 14.46 -8.12 9.30
CA ASN A 333 13.23 -7.36 9.46
C ASN A 333 13.04 -6.41 8.26
N GLN A 334 12.13 -5.46 8.39
CA GLN A 334 12.01 -4.29 7.51
C GLN A 334 12.36 -3.01 8.28
N ILE A 335 12.90 -2.02 7.57
CA ILE A 335 13.21 -0.71 8.15
C ILE A 335 11.97 0.20 8.22
N GLU A 336 10.96 -0.09 7.40
CA GLU A 336 9.75 0.72 7.30
C GLU A 336 8.89 0.59 8.55
N GLY A 337 8.70 1.72 9.24
CA GLY A 337 7.96 1.78 10.49
C GLY A 337 8.68 1.12 11.65
N LEU A 338 10.00 0.83 11.56
CA LEU A 338 10.73 0.21 12.68
C LEU A 338 10.73 1.17 13.86
N PHE A 339 10.00 0.80 14.91
CA PHE A 339 9.75 1.58 16.12
C PHE A 339 10.40 0.87 17.31
N ALA A 340 11.20 1.61 18.08
CA ALA A 340 11.84 1.11 19.28
C ALA A 340 12.14 2.25 20.26
N ASP A 341 12.46 1.88 21.50
CA ASP A 341 12.91 2.83 22.51
C ASP A 341 14.28 3.44 22.12
N ARG A 342 14.62 4.58 22.74
CA ARG A 342 15.88 5.27 22.50
C ARG A 342 17.10 4.40 22.80
N ASP A 343 17.05 3.55 23.82
CA ASP A 343 18.19 2.74 24.24
C ASP A 343 18.53 1.69 23.19
N GLU A 344 17.52 1.09 22.55
CA GLU A 344 17.70 0.19 21.42
C GLU A 344 18.45 0.88 20.28
N TRP A 345 17.99 2.06 19.84
CA TRP A 345 18.66 2.83 18.79
C TRP A 345 20.08 3.29 19.18
N ASN A 346 20.32 3.58 20.47
CA ASN A 346 21.66 3.89 20.97
C ASN A 346 22.64 2.73 20.77
N THR A 347 22.19 1.47 20.86
CA THR A 347 23.06 0.30 20.64
C THR A 347 23.72 0.32 19.27
N LEU A 348 22.97 0.77 18.26
CA LEU A 348 23.35 0.88 16.86
C LEU A 348 24.19 2.14 16.62
N TYR A 349 23.71 3.29 17.11
CA TYR A 349 24.36 4.60 16.92
C TYR A 349 25.73 4.69 17.60
N GLN A 350 25.88 4.16 18.82
CA GLN A 350 27.18 4.13 19.51
C GLN A 350 28.21 3.26 18.79
N ARG A 351 27.75 2.34 17.94
CA ARG A 351 28.57 1.45 17.11
C ARG A 351 28.61 1.88 15.64
N ILE A 352 28.39 3.15 15.33
CA ILE A 352 28.39 3.68 13.95
C ILE A 352 29.67 3.33 13.17
N ALA A 353 30.82 3.21 13.83
CA ALA A 353 32.08 2.79 13.20
C ALA A 353 32.00 1.35 12.65
N VAL A 354 31.31 0.45 13.35
CA VAL A 354 31.05 -0.91 12.90
C VAL A 354 30.18 -0.87 11.64
N LEU A 355 29.10 -0.08 11.64
CA LEU A 355 28.20 0.05 10.48
C LEU A 355 28.90 0.62 9.24
N ARG A 356 29.78 1.62 9.42
CA ARG A 356 30.60 2.15 8.33
C ARG A 356 31.54 1.09 7.75
N ARG A 357 32.10 0.23 8.60
CA ARG A 357 32.94 -0.87 8.15
C ARG A 357 32.12 -1.96 7.45
N CYS A 358 30.90 -2.25 7.90
CA CYS A 358 29.96 -3.13 7.21
C CYS A 358 29.67 -2.64 5.78
N ASP A 359 29.36 -1.36 5.60
CA ASP A 359 29.13 -0.76 4.28
C ASP A 359 30.34 -0.90 3.34
N GLY A 360 31.56 -0.84 3.90
CA GLY A 360 32.81 -1.01 3.14
C GLY A 360 32.95 -2.35 2.42
N TYR A 361 32.24 -3.40 2.84
CA TYR A 361 32.21 -4.69 2.13
C TYR A 361 31.38 -4.65 0.84
N PHE A 362 30.62 -3.58 0.62
CA PHE A 362 29.63 -3.46 -0.47
C PHE A 362 29.82 -2.19 -1.31
N ALA A 363 31.07 -1.87 -1.68
CA ALA A 363 31.43 -0.63 -2.37
C ALA A 363 30.60 -0.35 -3.66
N ASN A 364 30.25 -1.40 -4.41
CA ASN A 364 29.46 -1.33 -5.65
C ASN A 364 28.22 -2.22 -5.53
N PRO A 365 27.19 -1.78 -4.79
CA PRO A 365 26.08 -2.64 -4.46
C PRO A 365 25.17 -2.84 -5.68
N THR A 366 24.70 -4.07 -5.87
CA THR A 366 23.77 -4.48 -6.93
C THR A 366 22.46 -4.98 -6.32
N GLN A 367 21.48 -5.39 -7.12
CA GLN A 367 20.24 -5.98 -6.60
C GLN A 367 20.46 -7.27 -5.77
N LYS A 368 21.60 -7.94 -5.93
CA LYS A 368 21.99 -9.09 -5.10
C LYS A 368 22.72 -8.68 -3.82
N THR A 369 22.97 -7.39 -3.61
CA THR A 369 23.62 -6.92 -2.39
C THR A 369 22.60 -6.80 -1.27
N LEU A 370 23.00 -7.23 -0.07
CA LEU A 370 22.17 -7.12 1.13
C LEU A 370 21.77 -5.67 1.40
N ALA A 371 20.50 -5.46 1.75
CA ALA A 371 20.01 -4.21 2.32
C ALA A 371 20.30 -4.22 3.83
N LEU A 372 21.43 -3.64 4.27
CA LEU A 372 21.87 -3.78 5.66
C LEU A 372 20.90 -3.14 6.66
N GLU A 373 20.09 -2.17 6.23
CA GLU A 373 19.01 -1.58 7.01
C GLU A 373 17.90 -2.58 7.37
N GLU A 374 17.72 -3.65 6.59
CA GLU A 374 16.74 -4.71 6.89
C GLU A 374 17.29 -5.71 7.93
N PHE A 375 18.61 -5.78 8.12
CA PHE A 375 19.25 -6.78 8.99
C PHE A 375 19.82 -6.20 10.29
N LEU A 376 20.68 -5.19 10.17
CA LEU A 376 21.53 -4.76 11.28
C LEU A 376 20.76 -4.08 12.42
N PRO A 377 19.71 -3.26 12.22
CA PRO A 377 19.02 -2.61 13.34
C PRO A 377 18.51 -3.61 14.38
N VAL A 378 17.67 -4.56 13.95
CA VAL A 378 17.11 -5.56 14.87
C VAL A 378 18.16 -6.53 15.41
N THR A 379 19.19 -6.83 14.62
CA THR A 379 20.31 -7.66 15.07
C THR A 379 21.05 -7.00 16.24
N PHE A 380 21.28 -5.68 16.17
CA PHE A 380 21.93 -4.94 17.25
C PHE A 380 21.03 -4.79 18.48
N PHE A 381 19.73 -4.54 18.27
CA PHE A 381 18.77 -4.47 19.38
C PHE A 381 18.78 -5.77 20.19
N ARG A 382 18.77 -6.92 19.50
CA ARG A 382 18.79 -8.23 20.13
C ARG A 382 20.14 -8.60 20.74
N ARG A 383 21.25 -8.21 20.11
CA ARG A 383 22.61 -8.55 20.57
C ARG A 383 23.09 -7.66 21.72
N PHE A 384 22.78 -6.37 21.67
CA PHE A 384 23.36 -5.34 22.53
C PHE A 384 22.33 -4.54 23.33
N GLY A 385 21.03 -4.75 23.09
CA GLY A 385 19.92 -4.08 23.76
C GLY A 385 18.99 -5.09 24.47
N LYS A 386 17.71 -4.75 24.58
CA LYS A 386 16.68 -5.63 25.16
C LYS A 386 16.00 -6.47 24.07
N GLY A 387 16.25 -6.16 22.80
CA GLY A 387 15.59 -6.79 21.66
C GLY A 387 14.14 -6.37 21.49
N GLN A 388 13.73 -5.23 22.05
CA GLN A 388 12.33 -4.76 22.02
C GLN A 388 12.11 -3.80 20.85
N PHE A 389 11.39 -4.26 19.83
CA PHE A 389 11.04 -3.44 18.67
C PHE A 389 9.71 -3.91 18.07
N THR A 390 9.12 -3.06 17.24
CA THR A 390 7.97 -3.43 16.41
C THR A 390 7.97 -2.65 15.11
N ASN A 391 7.02 -2.94 14.23
CA ASN A 391 6.79 -2.16 13.02
C ASN A 391 5.40 -1.55 13.02
N ILE A 392 5.33 -0.26 12.72
CA ILE A 392 4.05 0.45 12.59
C ILE A 392 3.55 0.54 11.14
N CYS A 393 4.35 0.04 10.20
CA CYS A 393 4.09 0.10 8.77
C CYS A 393 3.84 -1.31 8.21
N HIS A 394 2.73 -1.47 7.49
CA HIS A 394 2.41 -2.69 6.75
C HIS A 394 2.87 -2.59 5.29
N MET A 395 3.37 -3.71 4.76
CA MET A 395 4.00 -3.78 3.45
C MET A 395 3.26 -4.75 2.51
N LEU A 396 2.86 -4.24 1.34
CA LEU A 396 2.34 -5.03 0.23
C LEU A 396 3.50 -5.61 -0.61
N TRP A 397 4.10 -6.71 -0.15
CA TRP A 397 5.24 -7.36 -0.83
C TRP A 397 4.85 -8.44 -1.83
N GLU A 398 3.70 -9.10 -1.64
CA GLU A 398 3.35 -10.31 -2.40
C GLU A 398 1.92 -10.21 -2.98
N PRO A 399 1.78 -9.80 -4.26
CA PRO A 399 2.80 -9.19 -5.10
C PRO A 399 3.10 -7.74 -4.68
N ILE A 400 4.28 -7.25 -5.05
CA ILE A 400 4.59 -5.81 -4.94
C ILE A 400 3.66 -5.05 -5.87
N ARG A 401 2.83 -4.17 -5.30
CA ARG A 401 1.89 -3.34 -6.04
C ARG A 401 1.57 -2.05 -5.30
N GLU A 402 1.04 -1.07 -6.02
CA GLU A 402 0.49 0.13 -5.39
C GLU A 402 -0.77 -0.20 -4.57
N LEU A 403 -0.96 0.57 -3.50
CA LEU A 403 -2.16 0.54 -2.67
C LEU A 403 -3.38 0.99 -3.50
N THR A 404 -4.51 0.31 -3.34
CA THR A 404 -5.80 0.72 -3.91
C THR A 404 -6.71 1.34 -2.84
N PHE A 405 -7.79 2.02 -3.26
CA PHE A 405 -8.76 2.56 -2.30
C PHE A 405 -9.48 1.47 -1.46
N PRO A 406 -9.85 0.29 -2.03
CA PRO A 406 -10.32 -0.84 -1.23
C PRO A 406 -9.32 -1.30 -0.16
N ASP A 407 -8.03 -1.38 -0.49
CA ASP A 407 -6.99 -1.72 0.49
C ASP A 407 -6.93 -0.68 1.61
N LEU A 408 -7.01 0.61 1.26
CA LEU A 408 -7.02 1.70 2.24
C LEU A 408 -8.16 1.52 3.26
N LEU A 409 -9.37 1.20 2.79
CA LEU A 409 -10.51 0.94 3.65
C LEU A 409 -10.31 -0.29 4.54
N GLU A 410 -9.81 -1.37 3.96
CA GLU A 410 -9.58 -2.62 4.69
C GLU A 410 -8.50 -2.44 5.77
N PHE A 411 -7.34 -1.88 5.43
CA PHE A 411 -6.24 -1.70 6.38
C PHE A 411 -6.57 -0.68 7.47
N ALA A 412 -7.31 0.40 7.16
CA ALA A 412 -7.71 1.37 8.18
C ALA A 412 -8.56 0.70 9.28
N GLN A 413 -9.38 -0.29 8.91
CA GLN A 413 -10.23 -1.05 9.83
C GLN A 413 -9.48 -2.18 10.55
N LYS A 414 -8.65 -2.92 9.81
CA LYS A 414 -8.20 -4.26 10.24
C LYS A 414 -6.76 -4.32 10.74
N LEU A 415 -5.94 -3.31 10.48
CA LEU A 415 -4.55 -3.33 10.96
C LEU A 415 -4.48 -3.50 12.49
N PRO A 416 -3.49 -4.24 13.02
CA PRO A 416 -3.19 -4.32 14.45
C PRO A 416 -3.04 -2.92 15.06
N ALA A 417 -3.53 -2.70 16.28
CA ALA A 417 -3.71 -1.35 16.85
C ALA A 417 -2.43 -0.49 16.91
N HIS A 418 -1.24 -1.10 17.02
CA HIS A 418 0.04 -0.40 16.99
C HIS A 418 0.48 0.04 15.58
N MET A 419 -0.09 -0.54 14.52
CA MET A 419 0.21 -0.20 13.13
C MET A 419 -0.69 0.92 12.63
N CYS A 420 -0.13 1.85 11.87
CA CYS A 420 -0.86 3.01 11.33
C CYS A 420 -0.39 3.46 9.95
N GLN A 421 0.71 2.91 9.43
CA GLN A 421 1.24 3.21 8.11
C GLN A 421 1.05 2.04 7.15
N VAL A 422 0.92 2.36 5.86
CA VAL A 422 1.03 1.38 4.77
C VAL A 422 1.97 1.95 3.72
N LYS A 423 2.81 1.10 3.12
CA LYS A 423 3.69 1.48 2.01
C LYS A 423 3.08 1.15 0.66
N TRP A 424 3.64 1.75 -0.38
CA TRP A 424 3.27 1.65 -1.79
C TRP A 424 2.14 2.57 -2.19
N PHE A 425 2.12 3.77 -1.61
CA PHE A 425 1.33 4.86 -2.17
C PHE A 425 1.95 5.35 -3.48
N SER A 426 1.08 5.71 -4.43
CA SER A 426 1.47 6.44 -5.62
C SER A 426 1.97 7.83 -5.21
N ARG A 427 3.05 8.28 -5.86
CA ARG A 427 3.62 9.63 -5.63
C ARG A 427 2.79 10.71 -6.30
N ASN A 428 1.89 10.32 -7.20
CA ASN A 428 0.93 11.24 -7.78
C ASN A 428 -0.08 11.67 -6.69
N PRO A 429 -0.16 12.96 -6.33
CA PRO A 429 -1.13 13.45 -5.35
C PRO A 429 -2.58 13.16 -5.79
N ASP A 430 -2.82 13.05 -7.10
CA ASP A 430 -4.15 12.79 -7.68
C ASP A 430 -4.54 11.32 -7.66
N ALA A 431 -3.63 10.41 -7.28
CA ALA A 431 -3.99 9.02 -7.10
C ALA A 431 -5.01 8.91 -5.96
N ILE A 432 -6.17 8.31 -6.24
CA ILE A 432 -7.31 8.22 -5.31
C ILE A 432 -6.93 7.86 -3.86
N PRO A 433 -6.14 6.81 -3.57
CA PRO A 433 -5.76 6.49 -2.18
C PRO A 433 -4.89 7.57 -1.53
N THR A 434 -4.02 8.24 -2.29
CA THR A 434 -3.21 9.37 -1.82
C THR A 434 -4.09 10.60 -1.56
N ALA A 435 -4.91 11.00 -2.53
CA ALA A 435 -5.83 12.12 -2.43
C ALA A 435 -6.83 11.96 -1.26
N ALA A 436 -7.26 10.72 -0.99
CA ALA A 436 -8.17 10.40 0.11
C ALA A 436 -7.62 10.80 1.49
N LEU A 437 -6.29 10.82 1.64
CA LEU A 437 -5.62 11.19 2.89
C LEU A 437 -5.27 12.68 2.95
N SER A 438 -5.18 13.36 1.81
CA SER A 438 -4.76 14.77 1.72
C SER A 438 -5.86 15.76 2.14
N HIS A 439 -7.13 15.49 1.80
CA HIS A 439 -8.22 16.44 2.05
C HIS A 439 -9.01 16.16 3.34
N THR A 440 -9.28 17.20 4.13
CA THR A 440 -10.02 17.09 5.41
C THR A 440 -11.39 16.44 5.27
N TRP A 441 -12.17 16.81 4.24
CA TRP A 441 -13.49 16.23 3.99
C TRP A 441 -13.40 14.75 3.62
N SER A 442 -12.37 14.36 2.86
CA SER A 442 -12.15 12.98 2.44
C SER A 442 -11.70 12.11 3.61
N ARG A 443 -10.79 12.60 4.46
CA ARG A 443 -10.41 11.93 5.71
C ARG A 443 -11.61 11.69 6.63
N LYS A 444 -12.54 12.66 6.71
CA LYS A 444 -13.77 12.49 7.50
C LYS A 444 -14.67 11.41 6.91
N LEU A 445 -14.83 11.37 5.59
CA LEU A 445 -15.56 10.30 4.92
C LEU A 445 -14.90 8.94 5.13
N LEU A 446 -13.57 8.86 5.05
CA LEU A 446 -12.82 7.64 5.33
C LEU A 446 -13.03 7.17 6.78
N SER A 447 -12.98 8.08 7.74
CA SER A 447 -13.31 7.79 9.15
C SER A 447 -14.73 7.24 9.32
N ASP A 448 -15.73 7.82 8.62
CA ASP A 448 -17.11 7.35 8.69
C ASP A 448 -17.29 5.96 8.05
N LEU A 449 -16.56 5.67 6.96
CA LEU A 449 -16.59 4.37 6.28
C LEU A 449 -15.89 3.27 7.08
N THR A 450 -14.85 3.62 7.84
CA THR A 450 -14.01 2.69 8.61
C THR A 450 -14.48 2.50 10.05
N GLY A 451 -15.43 3.31 10.53
CA GLY A 451 -16.00 3.20 11.86
C GLY A 451 -16.75 1.88 12.11
N LYS A 452 -16.71 1.39 13.36
CA LYS A 452 -17.46 0.20 13.79
C LYS A 452 -18.97 0.40 13.66
N LEU A 453 -19.64 -0.63 13.17
CA LEU A 453 -21.10 -0.68 13.03
C LEU A 453 -21.80 -0.90 14.38
N SER A 454 -22.83 -0.09 14.66
CA SER A 454 -23.82 -0.37 15.71
C SER A 454 -25.23 -0.57 15.12
N SER A 455 -26.11 -1.24 15.87
CA SER A 455 -27.52 -1.36 15.52
C SER A 455 -28.15 0.03 15.31
N GLY A 456 -28.97 0.19 14.26
CA GLY A 456 -29.60 1.47 13.86
C GLY A 456 -28.85 2.27 12.79
N GLN A 457 -27.57 1.97 12.50
CA GLN A 457 -26.77 2.75 11.54
C GLN A 457 -27.01 2.38 10.06
N GLN A 458 -27.73 1.30 9.74
CA GLN A 458 -28.07 0.97 8.35
C GLN A 458 -28.86 2.10 7.67
N HIS A 459 -29.77 2.74 8.42
CA HIS A 459 -30.49 3.92 7.95
C HIS A 459 -29.51 5.05 7.61
N GLN A 460 -28.59 5.38 8.53
CA GLN A 460 -27.60 6.44 8.31
C GLN A 460 -26.66 6.12 7.15
N ARG A 461 -26.25 4.85 6.96
CA ARG A 461 -25.43 4.43 5.81
C ARG A 461 -26.17 4.61 4.49
N MET A 462 -27.45 4.21 4.44
CA MET A 462 -28.27 4.40 3.25
C MET A 462 -28.47 5.89 2.95
N LEU A 463 -28.71 6.71 3.99
CA LEU A 463 -28.80 8.16 3.86
C LEU A 463 -27.49 8.78 3.36
N ASN A 464 -26.35 8.43 3.95
CA ASN A 464 -25.03 8.89 3.52
C ASN A 464 -24.76 8.48 2.07
N ARG A 465 -25.07 7.24 1.68
CA ARG A 465 -24.96 6.78 0.30
C ARG A 465 -25.83 7.60 -0.64
N ALA A 466 -27.09 7.87 -0.27
CA ALA A 466 -27.99 8.70 -1.06
C ALA A 466 -27.47 10.13 -1.19
N LEU A 467 -26.99 10.74 -0.11
CA LEU A 467 -26.37 12.07 -0.11
C LEU A 467 -25.14 12.11 -1.02
N CYS A 468 -24.23 11.13 -0.92
CA CYS A 468 -23.08 11.02 -1.80
C CYS A 468 -23.49 10.87 -3.27
N ALA A 469 -24.53 10.08 -3.56
CA ALA A 469 -25.05 9.93 -4.92
C ALA A 469 -25.61 11.25 -5.47
N HIS A 470 -26.42 11.97 -4.69
CA HIS A 470 -26.95 13.29 -5.07
C HIS A 470 -25.84 14.35 -5.21
N TYR A 471 -24.85 14.32 -4.33
CA TYR A 471 -23.68 15.20 -4.42
C TYR A 471 -22.87 14.91 -5.67
N ASN A 472 -22.60 13.63 -5.99
CA ASN A 472 -21.96 13.23 -7.23
C ASN A 472 -22.75 13.68 -8.47
N SER A 473 -24.07 13.50 -8.47
CA SER A 473 -24.93 14.00 -9.55
C SER A 473 -24.88 15.52 -9.69
N ALA A 474 -24.81 16.26 -8.57
CA ALA A 474 -24.68 17.71 -8.58
C ALA A 474 -23.31 18.16 -9.12
N LEU A 475 -22.21 17.51 -8.70
CA LEU A 475 -20.87 17.76 -9.26
C LEU A 475 -20.85 17.51 -10.77
N ARG A 476 -21.37 16.36 -11.21
CA ARG A 476 -21.48 16.02 -12.64
C ARG A 476 -22.28 17.04 -13.44
N ALA A 477 -23.33 17.62 -12.87
CA ALA A 477 -24.13 18.65 -13.54
C ALA A 477 -23.39 19.99 -13.71
N LEU A 478 -22.31 20.23 -12.97
CA LEU A 478 -21.45 21.42 -13.10
C LEU A 478 -20.34 21.20 -14.14
N GLU A 479 -20.08 19.96 -14.54
CA GLU A 479 -19.04 19.64 -15.52
C GLU A 479 -19.48 20.06 -16.93
N THR A 480 -18.57 20.70 -17.66
CA THR A 480 -18.79 21.07 -19.07
C THR A 480 -17.70 20.44 -19.92
N TYR A 481 -18.10 19.61 -20.90
CA TYR A 481 -17.19 18.96 -21.83
C TYR A 481 -17.27 19.59 -23.21
N THR A 482 -16.11 19.89 -23.77
CA THR A 482 -15.91 20.44 -25.11
C THR A 482 -15.30 19.37 -26.02
N PRO A 483 -15.69 19.29 -27.30
CA PRO A 483 -15.04 18.39 -28.28
C PRO A 483 -13.55 18.64 -28.33
N LEU A 484 -12.74 17.57 -28.31
CA LEU A 484 -11.28 17.66 -28.30
C LEU A 484 -10.73 18.54 -29.42
N THR A 485 -11.31 18.47 -30.61
CA THR A 485 -10.88 19.24 -31.79
C THR A 485 -11.40 20.68 -31.84
N ARG A 486 -12.13 21.15 -30.82
CA ARG A 486 -12.77 22.48 -30.87
C ARG A 486 -11.75 23.59 -31.10
N GLY A 487 -10.58 23.48 -30.48
CA GLY A 487 -9.48 24.44 -30.64
C GLY A 487 -8.77 24.38 -32.00
N TRP A 488 -9.06 23.36 -32.83
CA TRP A 488 -8.41 23.20 -34.13
C TRP A 488 -9.08 24.04 -35.22
N ARG A 489 -10.31 24.48 -34.96
CA ARG A 489 -11.09 25.27 -35.91
C ARG A 489 -10.75 26.74 -35.76
N SER A 490 -10.33 27.34 -36.86
CA SER A 490 -10.24 28.81 -36.99
C SER A 490 -11.57 29.44 -37.42
N ASP A 491 -12.54 28.63 -37.85
CA ASP A 491 -13.79 29.08 -38.45
C ASP A 491 -15.02 28.75 -37.58
N ALA A 492 -15.86 29.75 -37.29
CA ALA A 492 -17.11 29.57 -36.54
C ALA A 492 -18.25 28.98 -37.40
N ARG A 493 -17.94 28.04 -38.31
CA ARG A 493 -18.94 27.49 -39.26
C ARG A 493 -19.64 26.26 -38.70
N TRP A 494 -20.94 26.16 -38.92
CA TRP A 494 -21.72 24.97 -38.61
C TRP A 494 -21.47 23.89 -39.66
N GLY A 495 -21.18 22.66 -39.23
CA GLY A 495 -20.96 21.50 -40.11
C GLY A 495 -19.92 20.51 -39.59
N ARG A 496 -19.96 19.29 -40.12
CA ARG A 496 -18.99 18.22 -39.81
C ARG A 496 -17.64 18.53 -40.45
N VAL A 497 -16.56 18.49 -39.67
CA VAL A 497 -15.17 18.62 -40.15
C VAL A 497 -14.44 17.31 -39.90
N GLN A 498 -13.57 16.90 -40.82
CA GLN A 498 -12.79 15.67 -40.70
C GLN A 498 -11.32 15.90 -41.05
N TRP A 499 -10.45 15.28 -40.27
CA TRP A 499 -9.03 15.13 -40.53
C TRP A 499 -8.76 13.64 -40.73
N ILE A 500 -8.26 13.30 -41.92
CA ILE A 500 -8.00 11.92 -42.34
C ILE A 500 -6.50 11.80 -42.56
N GLY A 501 -5.90 10.78 -41.95
CA GLY A 501 -4.50 10.43 -42.11
C GLY A 501 -4.35 8.95 -42.41
N SER A 502 -3.46 8.64 -43.36
CA SER A 502 -3.18 7.27 -43.77
C SER A 502 -1.72 7.15 -44.17
N GLU A 503 -0.99 6.25 -43.53
CA GLU A 503 0.45 6.05 -43.77
C GLU A 503 0.86 4.60 -43.48
N THR A 504 1.91 4.15 -44.17
CA THR A 504 2.58 2.87 -43.87
C THR A 504 3.80 3.17 -43.01
N ILE A 505 3.85 2.58 -41.82
CA ILE A 505 4.98 2.70 -40.89
C ILE A 505 5.80 1.41 -41.00
N ASP A 506 7.06 1.55 -41.41
CA ASP A 506 8.02 0.46 -41.59
C ASP A 506 9.15 0.49 -40.54
N ASP A 507 10.05 -0.49 -40.60
CA ASP A 507 11.24 -0.59 -39.73
C ASP A 507 12.21 0.60 -39.85
N ALA A 508 12.22 1.30 -40.98
CA ALA A 508 13.05 2.50 -41.18
C ALA A 508 12.43 3.74 -40.50
N THR A 509 11.12 3.74 -40.28
CA THR A 509 10.33 4.82 -39.68
C THR A 509 10.28 4.71 -38.15
N ASN A 510 11.44 4.47 -37.53
CA ASN A 510 11.54 4.49 -36.06
C ASN A 510 11.63 5.95 -35.57
N GLY A 511 10.61 6.43 -34.86
CA GLY A 511 10.63 7.77 -34.28
C GLY A 511 9.27 8.46 -34.25
N VAL A 512 9.31 9.79 -34.43
CA VAL A 512 8.13 10.65 -34.35
C VAL A 512 7.72 11.14 -35.73
N ILE A 513 6.47 10.90 -36.09
CA ILE A 513 5.81 11.43 -37.28
C ILE A 513 4.98 12.64 -36.85
N ASN A 514 5.29 13.81 -37.41
CA ASN A 514 4.53 15.03 -37.13
C ASN A 514 3.14 14.97 -37.76
N GLY A 515 2.13 15.48 -37.07
CA GLY A 515 0.75 15.41 -37.56
C GLY A 515 0.53 16.08 -38.91
N GLU A 516 1.25 17.15 -39.25
CA GLU A 516 1.11 17.81 -40.56
C GLU A 516 1.57 16.93 -41.74
N ALA A 517 2.45 15.95 -41.48
CA ALA A 517 2.86 14.96 -42.48
C ALA A 517 1.82 13.84 -42.65
N PHE A 518 1.04 13.56 -41.60
CA PHE A 518 0.09 12.45 -41.54
C PHE A 518 -1.36 12.87 -41.82
N PHE A 519 -1.81 13.97 -41.22
CA PHE A 519 -3.14 14.57 -41.41
C PHE A 519 -3.05 15.85 -42.23
N SER A 520 -3.92 15.97 -43.23
CA SER A 520 -4.10 17.23 -43.96
C SER A 520 -4.95 18.24 -43.18
N GLY A 521 -4.58 19.52 -43.21
CA GLY A 521 -5.41 20.61 -42.68
C GLY A 521 -5.44 20.74 -41.15
N LEU A 522 -4.44 20.20 -40.44
CA LEU A 522 -4.25 20.51 -39.02
C LEU A 522 -3.88 21.99 -38.83
N PRO A 523 -4.28 22.60 -37.71
CA PRO A 523 -3.90 23.98 -37.38
C PRO A 523 -2.39 24.08 -37.19
N SER A 524 -1.78 25.14 -37.74
CA SER A 524 -0.40 25.49 -37.41
C SER A 524 -0.33 25.98 -35.96
N THR A 525 0.66 25.51 -35.21
CA THR A 525 0.83 25.85 -33.80
C THR A 525 2.24 26.32 -33.52
N THR A 526 2.43 27.05 -32.42
CA THR A 526 3.78 27.41 -31.93
C THR A 526 4.54 26.21 -31.37
N HIS A 527 3.85 25.10 -31.11
CA HIS A 527 4.45 23.87 -30.61
C HIS A 527 4.93 23.00 -31.77
N ALA A 528 6.18 22.54 -31.72
CA ALA A 528 6.79 21.75 -32.81
C ALA A 528 6.04 20.44 -33.13
N ARG A 529 5.30 19.89 -32.15
CA ARG A 529 4.46 18.68 -32.32
C ARG A 529 3.06 18.95 -32.89
N GLY A 530 2.60 20.20 -32.92
CA GLY A 530 1.26 20.52 -33.41
C GLY A 530 0.12 19.91 -32.58
N ALA A 531 -1.08 19.88 -33.17
CA ALA A 531 -2.30 19.34 -32.58
C ALA A 531 -2.31 17.80 -32.47
N ALA A 532 -1.59 17.12 -33.36
CA ALA A 532 -1.51 15.67 -33.41
C ALA A 532 -0.13 15.21 -33.86
N TRP A 533 0.29 14.02 -33.44
CA TRP A 533 1.52 13.37 -33.89
C TRP A 533 1.52 11.89 -33.50
N ILE A 534 2.38 11.09 -34.14
CA ILE A 534 2.52 9.66 -33.86
C ILE A 534 3.92 9.38 -33.34
N ARG A 535 4.00 8.59 -32.27
CA ARG A 535 5.25 7.92 -31.87
C ARG A 535 5.14 6.45 -32.24
N ALA A 536 6.01 5.99 -33.14
CA ALA A 536 6.12 4.58 -33.48
C ALA A 536 7.37 3.97 -32.82
N THR A 537 7.23 2.76 -32.32
CA THR A 537 8.33 1.85 -31.98
C THR A 537 8.32 0.71 -32.99
N ARG A 538 9.45 0.00 -33.12
CA ARG A 538 9.62 -1.08 -34.11
C ARG A 538 8.45 -2.07 -34.05
N PRO A 539 7.62 -2.20 -35.10
CA PRO A 539 6.57 -3.21 -35.13
C PRO A 539 7.18 -4.61 -35.23
N ALA A 540 6.54 -5.62 -34.62
CA ALA A 540 7.05 -6.99 -34.67
C ALA A 540 7.05 -7.60 -36.10
N ASP A 541 6.17 -7.12 -36.98
CA ASP A 541 5.92 -7.66 -38.34
C ASP A 541 6.43 -6.77 -39.49
N GLY A 542 7.33 -5.81 -39.22
CA GLY A 542 8.08 -5.06 -40.25
C GLY A 542 7.34 -3.90 -40.95
N GLU A 543 6.06 -4.03 -41.27
CA GLU A 543 5.25 -2.96 -41.92
C GLU A 543 3.79 -2.96 -41.45
N ASN A 544 3.30 -1.81 -40.96
CA ASN A 544 1.90 -1.62 -40.54
C ASN A 544 1.27 -0.41 -41.24
N HIS A 545 0.05 -0.60 -41.75
CA HIS A 545 -0.79 0.49 -42.24
C HIS A 545 -1.56 1.10 -41.07
N VAL A 546 -1.45 2.42 -40.92
CA VAL A 546 -2.21 3.22 -39.96
C VAL A 546 -3.20 4.07 -40.74
N HIS A 547 -4.48 3.96 -40.39
CA HIS A 547 -5.55 4.80 -40.92
C HIS A 547 -6.33 5.41 -39.76
N ALA A 548 -6.34 6.73 -39.68
CA ALA A 548 -7.01 7.47 -38.62
C ALA A 548 -7.96 8.51 -39.21
N VAL A 549 -9.20 8.52 -38.71
CA VAL A 549 -10.21 9.54 -39.05
C VAL A 549 -10.66 10.22 -37.76
N ILE A 550 -10.31 11.49 -37.64
CA ILE A 550 -10.78 12.36 -36.57
C ILE A 550 -11.91 13.21 -37.15
N ALA A 551 -13.09 13.17 -36.55
CA ALA A 551 -14.22 13.96 -37.00
C ALA A 551 -14.81 14.79 -35.85
N GLU A 552 -15.14 16.04 -36.12
CA GLU A 552 -15.98 16.85 -35.25
C GLU A 552 -17.38 16.95 -35.84
N ASP A 553 -18.39 16.55 -35.08
CA ASP A 553 -19.80 16.73 -35.45
C ASP A 553 -20.58 17.33 -34.28
N GLY A 554 -21.03 18.57 -34.46
CA GLY A 554 -21.72 19.34 -33.44
C GLY A 554 -20.90 19.43 -32.15
N ALA A 555 -21.38 18.78 -31.09
CA ALA A 555 -20.78 18.79 -29.76
C ALA A 555 -19.90 17.56 -29.46
N ARG A 556 -19.38 16.86 -30.48
CA ARG A 556 -18.57 15.65 -30.30
C ARG A 556 -17.34 15.63 -31.21
N THR A 557 -16.22 15.10 -30.70
CA THR A 557 -15.10 14.62 -31.52
C THR A 557 -15.14 13.10 -31.49
N THR A 558 -15.07 12.45 -32.65
CA THR A 558 -14.92 11.00 -32.80
C THR A 558 -13.55 10.66 -33.40
N LEU A 559 -12.94 9.56 -32.96
CA LEU A 559 -11.75 8.96 -33.56
C LEU A 559 -12.09 7.54 -34.02
N SER A 560 -11.89 7.28 -35.32
CA SER A 560 -11.75 5.95 -35.89
C SER A 560 -10.26 5.70 -36.10
N LEU A 561 -9.70 4.67 -35.48
CA LEU A 561 -8.29 4.30 -35.62
C LEU A 561 -8.17 2.83 -35.99
N ASP A 562 -7.66 2.58 -37.20
CA ASP A 562 -7.35 1.26 -37.71
C ASP A 562 -5.84 1.12 -37.87
N THR A 563 -5.27 0.10 -37.25
CA THR A 563 -3.88 -0.31 -37.45
C THR A 563 -3.82 -1.77 -37.80
N VAL A 564 -3.25 -2.09 -38.96
CA VAL A 564 -3.15 -3.46 -39.44
C VAL A 564 -1.81 -3.73 -40.10
N PRO A 565 -1.27 -4.94 -40.00
CA PRO A 565 -0.11 -5.34 -40.79
C PRO A 565 -0.40 -5.20 -42.28
N ALA A 566 0.63 -4.92 -43.09
CA ALA A 566 0.47 -4.71 -44.53
C ALA A 566 -0.22 -5.86 -45.28
N HIS A 567 -0.17 -7.07 -44.71
CA HIS A 567 -0.76 -8.28 -45.26
C HIS A 567 -2.17 -8.61 -44.73
N ALA A 568 -2.74 -7.79 -43.85
CA ALA A 568 -4.01 -8.05 -43.18
C ALA A 568 -5.09 -7.00 -43.51
N ASN A 569 -6.36 -7.34 -43.24
CA ASN A 569 -7.49 -6.45 -43.44
C ASN A 569 -7.86 -5.70 -42.15
N PRO A 570 -8.31 -4.42 -42.24
CA PRO A 570 -8.91 -3.68 -41.13
C PRO A 570 -10.16 -4.34 -40.54
N GLY A 571 -10.52 -3.96 -39.31
CA GLY A 571 -11.79 -4.34 -38.68
C GLY A 571 -11.71 -5.45 -37.62
N GLU A 572 -10.51 -5.93 -37.28
CA GLU A 572 -10.31 -6.85 -36.16
C GLU A 572 -9.26 -6.30 -35.19
N HIS A 573 -9.41 -6.59 -33.90
CA HIS A 573 -8.37 -6.31 -32.89
C HIS A 573 -7.74 -7.61 -32.41
N ALA A 574 -6.41 -7.58 -32.21
CA ALA A 574 -5.65 -8.70 -31.67
C ALA A 574 -4.83 -8.26 -30.46
N TRP A 575 -4.89 -9.07 -29.39
CA TRP A 575 -4.10 -8.85 -28.20
C TRP A 575 -2.61 -8.85 -28.51
N SER A 576 -1.95 -7.72 -28.30
CA SER A 576 -0.51 -7.53 -28.47
C SER A 576 0.00 -6.38 -27.59
N GLU A 577 1.32 -6.21 -27.50
CA GLU A 577 1.91 -5.01 -26.91
C GLU A 577 1.67 -3.79 -27.82
N ALA A 578 1.56 -2.61 -27.22
CA ALA A 578 1.41 -1.37 -27.98
C ALA A 578 2.74 -1.06 -28.71
N TRP A 579 2.70 -1.00 -30.04
CA TRP A 579 3.88 -0.68 -30.86
C TRP A 579 3.93 0.81 -31.25
N GLY A 580 2.84 1.55 -31.10
CA GLY A 580 2.81 2.98 -31.39
C GLY A 580 1.73 3.72 -30.62
N VAL A 581 1.73 5.04 -30.70
CA VAL A 581 0.78 5.91 -29.99
C VAL A 581 0.44 7.11 -30.85
N LEU A 582 -0.86 7.36 -31.05
CA LEU A 582 -1.39 8.59 -31.66
C LEU A 582 -1.69 9.61 -30.55
N PHE A 583 -0.95 10.71 -30.53
CA PHE A 583 -1.12 11.79 -29.56
C PHE A 583 -1.99 12.90 -30.13
N LEU A 584 -3.00 13.33 -29.36
CA LEU A 584 -3.96 14.36 -29.73
C LEU A 584 -4.07 15.42 -28.62
N SER A 585 -3.98 16.70 -28.98
CA SER A 585 -4.10 17.83 -28.05
C SER A 585 -5.31 18.70 -28.39
N PRO A 586 -6.00 19.29 -27.40
CA PRO A 586 -7.10 20.21 -27.64
C PRO A 586 -6.64 21.63 -28.02
N LEU A 587 -5.33 21.91 -27.96
CA LEU A 587 -4.74 23.25 -28.14
C LEU A 587 -5.32 24.29 -27.19
N GLN A 588 -5.52 23.90 -25.93
CA GLN A 588 -6.08 24.77 -24.89
C GLN A 588 -5.12 25.01 -23.72
N GLY A 589 -3.87 24.54 -23.82
CA GLY A 589 -2.85 24.71 -22.80
C GLY A 589 -3.32 24.23 -21.43
N GLY A 590 -3.14 25.08 -20.41
CA GLY A 590 -3.57 24.82 -19.04
C GLY A 590 -5.08 24.77 -18.81
N ARG A 591 -5.91 25.17 -19.78
CA ARG A 591 -7.38 25.17 -19.60
C ARG A 591 -8.00 23.78 -19.72
N ALA A 592 -7.31 22.84 -20.37
CA ALA A 592 -7.77 21.46 -20.51
C ALA A 592 -7.36 20.66 -19.27
N GLU A 593 -8.28 20.56 -18.30
CA GLU A 593 -8.03 19.96 -16.99
C GLU A 593 -8.48 18.51 -16.90
N ILE A 594 -9.51 18.12 -17.66
CA ILE A 594 -10.04 16.76 -17.66
C ILE A 594 -10.10 16.28 -19.10
N PHE A 595 -9.66 15.07 -19.38
CA PHE A 595 -9.83 14.40 -20.67
C PHE A 595 -10.83 13.28 -20.49
N ARG A 596 -11.79 13.19 -21.41
CA ARG A 596 -12.81 12.15 -21.39
C ARG A 596 -12.78 11.35 -22.67
N VAL A 597 -12.45 10.07 -22.54
CA VAL A 597 -12.50 9.06 -23.59
C VAL A 597 -13.75 8.23 -23.39
N SER A 598 -14.59 8.10 -24.42
CA SER A 598 -15.83 7.33 -24.32
C SER A 598 -15.88 6.24 -25.37
N LEU A 599 -16.30 5.05 -24.95
CA LEU A 599 -16.56 3.91 -25.83
C LEU A 599 -18.06 3.64 -25.89
N SER A 600 -18.56 3.28 -27.06
CA SER A 600 -19.94 2.80 -27.24
C SER A 600 -19.98 1.27 -27.17
N ARG A 601 -21.07 0.71 -26.66
CA ARG A 601 -21.30 -0.73 -26.56
C ARG A 601 -21.71 -1.31 -27.93
N PRO A 602 -21.37 -2.59 -28.21
CA PRO A 602 -20.51 -3.46 -27.41
C PRO A 602 -19.07 -2.92 -27.36
N PHE A 603 -18.39 -3.05 -26.21
CA PHE A 603 -16.96 -2.68 -26.11
C PHE A 603 -16.16 -3.72 -26.89
N GLU A 604 -16.00 -3.48 -28.19
CA GLU A 604 -15.40 -4.47 -29.08
C GLU A 604 -13.89 -4.57 -28.85
N PHE A 605 -13.46 -5.80 -28.56
CA PHE A 605 -12.13 -6.42 -28.67
C PHE A 605 -10.89 -5.74 -28.02
N ALA A 606 -10.89 -4.46 -27.67
CA ALA A 606 -9.70 -3.69 -27.29
C ALA A 606 -9.81 -2.95 -25.94
N HIS A 607 -10.95 -3.03 -25.24
CA HIS A 607 -11.26 -2.19 -24.08
C HIS A 607 -10.17 -2.15 -23.00
N GLU A 608 -9.81 -3.31 -22.47
CA GLU A 608 -8.86 -3.42 -21.36
C GLU A 608 -7.45 -3.02 -21.81
N GLN A 609 -7.00 -3.49 -22.99
CA GLN A 609 -5.70 -3.11 -23.53
C GLN A 609 -5.59 -1.62 -23.79
N LEU A 610 -6.60 -1.01 -24.41
CA LEU A 610 -6.64 0.41 -24.70
C LEU A 610 -6.45 1.22 -23.43
N LEU A 611 -7.26 0.95 -22.40
CA LEU A 611 -7.31 1.77 -21.19
C LEU A 611 -6.07 1.62 -20.32
N MET A 612 -5.46 0.44 -20.29
CA MET A 612 -4.20 0.22 -19.58
C MET A 612 -2.99 0.82 -20.32
N ASN A 613 -3.14 1.19 -21.60
CA ASN A 613 -2.07 1.73 -22.44
C ASN A 613 -2.32 3.17 -22.93
N VAL A 614 -3.36 3.87 -22.44
CA VAL A 614 -3.52 5.32 -22.68
C VAL A 614 -2.29 6.04 -22.12
N ARG A 615 -1.82 7.04 -22.85
CA ARG A 615 -0.62 7.80 -22.48
C ARG A 615 -0.88 9.29 -22.38
N ARG A 616 -0.04 9.97 -21.63
CA ARG A 616 0.07 11.43 -21.57
C ARG A 616 1.39 11.85 -22.19
N SER A 617 1.41 12.95 -22.92
CA SER A 617 2.65 13.61 -23.33
C SER A 617 2.65 15.10 -23.05
N ASN A 618 3.85 15.64 -22.79
CA ASN A 618 4.15 17.08 -22.80
C ASN A 618 4.79 17.54 -24.12
N GLY A 619 4.85 16.68 -25.13
CA GLY A 619 5.46 16.94 -26.43
C GLY A 619 6.94 16.55 -26.57
N ILE A 620 7.63 16.31 -25.46
CA ILE A 620 9.03 15.83 -25.41
C ILE A 620 9.06 14.33 -25.11
N GLY A 621 8.38 13.91 -24.04
CA GLY A 621 8.28 12.52 -23.61
C GLY A 621 6.84 12.16 -23.26
N ASP A 622 6.59 10.89 -22.95
CA ASP A 622 5.26 10.41 -22.63
C ASP A 622 5.28 9.22 -21.67
N GLU A 623 4.22 9.11 -20.88
CA GLU A 623 4.07 8.14 -19.79
C GLU A 623 2.65 7.55 -19.79
N ALA A 624 2.45 6.43 -19.10
CA ALA A 624 1.13 5.84 -18.93
C ALA A 624 0.22 6.82 -18.16
N TRP A 625 -1.03 6.95 -18.59
CA TRP A 625 -2.01 7.83 -17.95
C TRP A 625 -3.27 7.02 -17.68
N LEU A 626 -3.48 6.68 -16.40
CA LEU A 626 -4.63 5.88 -15.98
C LEU A 626 -5.85 6.76 -15.71
N PRO A 627 -7.07 6.27 -15.97
CA PRO A 627 -8.28 7.03 -15.68
C PRO A 627 -8.52 7.12 -14.17
N VAL A 628 -8.93 8.30 -13.70
CA VAL A 628 -9.27 8.57 -12.28
C VAL A 628 -10.72 8.23 -11.94
N LEU A 629 -11.59 8.21 -12.95
CA LEU A 629 -13.02 7.91 -12.82
C LEU A 629 -13.50 7.15 -14.06
N GLN A 630 -14.47 6.26 -13.85
CA GLN A 630 -15.16 5.53 -14.91
C GLN A 630 -16.67 5.60 -14.67
N GLU A 631 -17.46 5.86 -15.70
CA GLU A 631 -18.93 5.92 -15.60
C GLU A 631 -19.60 5.24 -16.78
N ASP A 632 -20.67 4.49 -16.51
CA ASP A 632 -21.58 3.98 -17.53
C ASP A 632 -22.74 4.97 -17.75
N GLU A 633 -23.01 5.35 -19.01
CA GLU A 633 -24.13 6.20 -19.43
C GLU A 633 -24.82 5.57 -20.65
N GLY A 634 -25.91 4.84 -20.41
CA GLY A 634 -26.67 4.19 -21.48
C GLY A 634 -25.83 3.15 -22.24
N ASP A 635 -25.63 3.39 -23.54
CA ASP A 635 -24.78 2.57 -24.41
C ASP A 635 -23.30 2.96 -24.35
N LYS A 636 -22.92 3.96 -23.55
CA LYS A 636 -21.55 4.45 -23.45
C LYS A 636 -20.90 4.14 -22.11
N ARG A 637 -19.58 4.07 -22.13
CA ARG A 637 -18.74 4.15 -20.94
C ARG A 637 -17.69 5.23 -21.10
N HIS A 638 -17.61 6.09 -20.11
CA HIS A 638 -16.72 7.24 -20.03
C HIS A 638 -15.53 6.94 -19.12
N PHE A 639 -14.35 7.37 -19.55
CA PHE A 639 -13.10 7.29 -18.84
C PHE A 639 -12.53 8.69 -18.70
N TYR A 640 -12.33 9.12 -17.47
CA TYR A 640 -11.88 10.47 -17.16
C TYR A 640 -10.43 10.44 -16.72
N PHE A 641 -9.60 11.27 -17.34
CA PHE A 641 -8.18 11.42 -17.06
C PHE A 641 -7.96 12.84 -16.56
N LEU A 642 -7.51 12.96 -15.30
CA LEU A 642 -7.24 14.25 -14.68
C LEU A 642 -5.85 14.73 -15.08
N ARG A 643 -5.78 15.99 -15.54
CA ARG A 643 -4.52 16.69 -15.80
C ARG A 643 -3.80 16.89 -14.45
N PRO A 644 -2.51 16.56 -14.34
CA PRO A 644 -1.75 16.91 -13.15
C PRO A 644 -1.66 18.41 -12.98
N ASP A 645 -1.84 18.88 -11.76
CA ASP A 645 -1.69 20.29 -11.39
C ASP A 645 -0.29 20.83 -11.71
N THR A 646 0.72 19.96 -11.74
CA THR A 646 2.11 20.31 -12.03
C THR A 646 2.43 20.38 -13.52
N HIS A 647 1.51 19.91 -14.39
CA HIS A 647 1.74 19.94 -15.84
C HIS A 647 1.55 21.37 -16.38
N ILE A 648 2.64 21.95 -16.86
CA ILE A 648 2.64 23.30 -17.46
C ILE A 648 2.52 23.21 -18.98
N GLY A 649 1.66 24.03 -19.57
CA GLY A 649 1.55 24.17 -21.03
C GLY A 649 0.58 23.21 -21.69
N GLU A 650 0.88 22.80 -22.93
CA GLU A 650 0.01 21.91 -23.71
C GLU A 650 0.18 20.45 -23.27
N ILE A 651 -0.88 19.66 -23.40
CA ILE A 651 -0.92 18.24 -23.02
C ILE A 651 -1.58 17.43 -24.13
N TRP A 652 -1.03 16.26 -24.43
CA TRP A 652 -1.56 15.35 -25.44
C TRP A 652 -2.08 14.07 -24.80
N LEU A 653 -3.28 13.68 -25.19
CA LEU A 653 -3.87 12.37 -24.95
C LEU A 653 -3.33 11.38 -26.00
N GLY A 654 -2.66 10.33 -25.54
CA GLY A 654 -2.09 9.28 -26.37
C GLY A 654 -2.99 8.06 -26.45
N ILE A 655 -3.44 7.73 -27.65
CA ILE A 655 -4.22 6.52 -27.97
C ILE A 655 -3.25 5.44 -28.48
N PRO A 656 -3.09 4.31 -27.78
CA PRO A 656 -2.17 3.26 -28.17
C PRO A 656 -2.63 2.53 -29.43
N MET A 657 -1.65 2.09 -30.22
CA MET A 657 -1.80 1.28 -31.42
C MET A 657 -1.20 -0.10 -31.16
N PHE A 658 -1.97 -1.14 -31.44
CA PHE A 658 -1.58 -2.54 -31.29
C PHE A 658 -1.44 -3.19 -32.65
N HIS A 659 -0.92 -4.42 -32.68
CA HIS A 659 -0.59 -5.11 -33.92
C HIS A 659 -1.77 -5.18 -34.89
N LYS A 660 -2.97 -5.54 -34.39
CA LYS A 660 -4.24 -5.30 -35.07
C LYS A 660 -5.12 -4.49 -34.14
N THR A 661 -5.59 -3.34 -34.59
CA THR A 661 -6.49 -2.46 -33.83
C THR A 661 -7.54 -1.91 -34.76
N SER A 662 -8.80 -1.96 -34.33
CA SER A 662 -9.88 -1.18 -34.91
C SER A 662 -10.68 -0.59 -33.75
N ILE A 663 -10.54 0.72 -33.55
CA ILE A 663 -11.07 1.40 -32.37
C ILE A 663 -11.91 2.60 -32.79
N GLN A 664 -13.07 2.74 -32.14
CA GLN A 664 -13.97 3.88 -32.26
C GLN A 664 -14.13 4.55 -30.89
N LEU A 665 -13.74 5.83 -30.78
CA LEU A 665 -13.82 6.60 -29.54
C LEU A 665 -14.57 7.92 -29.74
N GLU A 666 -15.25 8.38 -28.71
CA GLU A 666 -15.60 9.79 -28.55
C GLU A 666 -14.62 10.47 -27.60
N LEU A 667 -14.05 11.60 -28.01
CA LEU A 667 -13.03 12.35 -27.29
C LEU A 667 -13.55 13.74 -26.91
N SER A 668 -13.34 14.12 -25.67
CA SER A 668 -13.69 15.46 -25.17
C SER A 668 -12.76 15.87 -24.05
N PHE A 669 -12.77 17.16 -23.72
CA PHE A 669 -12.04 17.69 -22.58
C PHE A 669 -12.90 18.65 -21.77
N GLY A 670 -12.69 18.68 -20.46
CA GLY A 670 -13.30 19.63 -19.53
C GLY A 670 -12.47 20.90 -19.41
N ILE A 671 -13.16 22.03 -19.26
CA ILE A 671 -12.58 23.33 -18.92
C ILE A 671 -13.21 23.83 -17.62
N VAL A 672 -12.47 24.59 -16.82
CA VAL A 672 -13.07 25.36 -15.73
C VAL A 672 -14.03 26.40 -16.34
N PRO A 673 -15.30 26.44 -15.92
CA PRO A 673 -16.18 27.55 -16.26
C PRO A 673 -15.57 28.85 -15.72
N VAL A 674 -15.30 29.82 -16.59
CA VAL A 674 -14.82 31.16 -16.21
C VAL A 674 -15.91 31.94 -15.49
#